data_AF-A0AAU6B9L2-F1
#
_entry.id   AF-A0AAU6B9L2-F1
#
_cell.length_a   1.000
_cell.length_b   1.000
_cell.length_c   1.000
_cell.angle_alpha   90.00
_cell.angle_beta   90.00
_cell.angle_gamma   90.00
#
_symmetry.space_group_name_H-M   'P 1'
#
loop_
_entity.id
_entity.type
_entity.pdbx_description
1 polymer ?
#
loop_
_entity_poly.entity_id
_entity_poly.type
_entity_poly.pdbx_seq_one_letter_code
_entity_poly.pdbx_strand_id
1 'polypeptide(L)'
;MLVCALLCVLTTSPATATADPLAAPLGPPPVEGAPAASSAREAPVTYAAPTPDDGLITSSAKSAVAPGLDLTQFDRFDPKGWIRGDTLSVDLSSKVLKPTYLSPGTVSARTPLSQQVARTGAVAGVNGDFFDISATGAPIGVGIDHGQLQTAPAAGHNTTAAITDEGKAKLADIFLEATVTMPDGRSVPATNFNSPVLGPDALGVYTPLWGASARTTSVAGAQRVAEAEVRDGVVTQVRTAPADGPIPSGSTVLLGREAGADTVSALHVGDRVGVSYAPRSDAGKIAVAVGGNEALLKGGQPQPVDDVTLAPRTAVGFSADGKRMWLVTIDGRQADSRGMTELELARQMKALGADDAINLDGGGSSTLLARDEGEAAPSVRNSPSDGGERLVPNGIGVATVPGSGRLTGFAPAPAQSTKNATRVLSGLSRVLVADGHDETGAAVAASPRWTTSNPWRGSVTNNVFTAHADLLHPDARTDLDVTARAGRVSGRTTLSVLGTPVRLGTSTEQVALSGAGAKSTFQVYGYDADGYGAWLEPRDVKLDYDPAVVKVEPSADGFAVTALAASGASAITVHAAGLTTHLAASVGTVPQIASPLDGPAGWSASVYPAVVGAALSAAPGHDGGQGLALDYRLTGTNATRAAYINAATPIPLPAGTQKIGLWVNGDGKGAWLRAELHDAANVASIVDLSLSVDWTGWRYVTAAVPAGLPAGQALTRFYAVENVPDQQYEGRLVFDDLTFEVAPSATVPADPPVHDPALVTDGTLGSGGLRIAVVSDAQFTADAPDGPLVAQARRAMREAVAAKPDLVLINGDLVDRGTAPDFALARKVIDEELAGKVPWYYVPGNHEAEAGDGLAQFQVAFGVTHQVVDVHGIRLVLLDSSRGSLRAGGFDQVRMLRDALDGAERDPSIRGVVVAMHHPVKDPSPTGNSQLGDRKEADLLTSWLTDFEQASGKQAASIASHAGVFSLSRTDGVPYLVNGNSGKTPAAAPSDGGFVGWTLVRVDPADRAQPVRFETRPNVDTLAVTGPSSLQPGQKAELRASLTQGGRVVPVAYPVSADWGGSGVHIGPWPPLPWDVVSYDPATGSLTALHPGVARISVTVNGVSRVFPVTVGR
;
A
#
# COMPACT_ATOMS: atom_id res chain seq x y z
N MET A 1 -91.56 10.92 7.65
CA MET A 1 -91.40 11.55 8.97
C MET A 1 -90.61 10.60 9.87
N LEU A 2 -89.49 11.08 10.44
CA LEU A 2 -88.83 10.84 11.77
C LEU A 2 -89.00 9.46 12.50
N VAL A 3 -87.92 8.72 12.91
CA VAL A 3 -87.07 8.78 14.17
C VAL A 3 -87.36 7.54 15.08
N CYS A 4 -86.48 6.87 15.86
CA CYS A 4 -85.11 7.05 16.40
C CYS A 4 -84.41 5.69 16.75
N ALA A 5 -83.08 5.71 16.96
CA ALA A 5 -82.14 4.64 17.37
C ALA A 5 -82.09 4.42 18.91
N LEU A 6 -81.48 3.39 19.54
CA LEU A 6 -80.10 2.86 19.45
C LEU A 6 -80.03 1.51 20.24
N LEU A 7 -79.15 0.56 19.88
CA LEU A 7 -78.98 -0.72 20.61
C LEU A 7 -77.49 -1.12 20.75
N CYS A 8 -77.13 -1.59 21.95
CA CYS A 8 -75.89 -2.28 22.31
C CYS A 8 -76.24 -3.70 22.77
N VAL A 9 -75.49 -4.73 22.32
CA VAL A 9 -75.34 -6.04 22.99
C VAL A 9 -73.91 -6.57 22.73
N LEU A 10 -73.35 -7.27 23.73
CA LEU A 10 -71.99 -7.80 23.85
C LEU A 10 -71.95 -9.35 23.90
N THR A 11 -70.73 -9.89 23.68
CA THR A 11 -70.14 -11.24 23.95
C THR A 11 -70.22 -12.31 22.83
N THR A 12 -69.24 -13.19 22.51
CA THR A 12 -67.77 -13.35 22.75
C THR A 12 -67.18 -14.29 21.65
N SER A 13 -65.85 -14.33 21.52
CA SER A 13 -64.93 -14.72 20.41
C SER A 13 -64.84 -16.19 19.91
N PRO A 14 -64.11 -16.41 18.79
CA PRO A 14 -62.85 -17.18 18.85
C PRO A 14 -61.66 -16.48 18.16
N ALA A 15 -60.47 -17.03 18.35
CA ALA A 15 -59.16 -16.48 18.00
C ALA A 15 -58.74 -16.63 16.51
N THR A 16 -57.63 -15.95 16.21
CA THR A 16 -56.67 -16.08 15.08
C THR A 16 -57.02 -15.51 13.70
N ALA A 17 -56.31 -14.44 13.35
CA ALA A 17 -55.31 -14.46 12.27
C ALA A 17 -54.33 -13.30 12.49
N THR A 18 -53.19 -13.58 13.14
CA THR A 18 -51.98 -12.76 12.94
C THR A 18 -51.57 -13.01 11.50
N ALA A 19 -51.64 -11.98 10.66
CA ALA A 19 -51.06 -12.05 9.33
C ALA A 19 -49.56 -12.35 9.46
N ASP A 20 -49.12 -13.41 8.79
CA ASP A 20 -47.71 -13.73 8.65
C ASP A 20 -47.05 -12.60 7.84
N PRO A 21 -46.08 -11.85 8.40
CA PRO A 21 -45.36 -10.81 7.66
C PRO A 21 -44.54 -11.36 6.48
N LEU A 22 -44.44 -12.69 6.31
CA LEU A 22 -43.79 -13.37 5.19
C LEU A 22 -44.77 -13.90 4.12
N ALA A 23 -46.07 -13.58 4.20
CA ALA A 23 -47.09 -14.11 3.29
C ALA A 23 -47.82 -13.03 2.46
N ALA A 24 -47.10 -12.29 1.62
CA ALA A 24 -47.69 -11.54 0.49
C ALA A 24 -46.65 -11.28 -0.63
N PRO A 25 -47.07 -11.26 -1.91
CA PRO A 25 -46.17 -11.31 -3.06
C PRO A 25 -45.43 -9.99 -3.26
N LEU A 26 -44.18 -10.11 -3.74
CA LEU A 26 -43.34 -9.04 -4.23
C LEU A 26 -44.15 -8.14 -5.17
N GLY A 27 -44.09 -6.82 -4.97
CA GLY A 27 -44.45 -5.88 -6.03
C GLY A 27 -43.62 -6.17 -7.29
N PRO A 28 -44.05 -5.72 -8.49
CA PRO A 28 -43.21 -5.88 -9.68
C PRO A 28 -41.82 -5.33 -9.37
N PRO A 29 -40.74 -6.06 -9.72
CA PRO A 29 -39.39 -5.58 -9.49
C PRO A 29 -39.24 -4.18 -10.12
N PRO A 30 -38.45 -3.29 -9.53
CA PRO A 30 -37.99 -2.11 -10.25
C PRO A 30 -37.41 -2.60 -11.57
N VAL A 31 -37.98 -2.13 -12.68
CA VAL A 31 -37.41 -2.34 -14.01
C VAL A 31 -36.14 -1.51 -14.04
N GLU A 32 -35.00 -2.19 -13.87
CA GLU A 32 -33.61 -1.70 -13.98
C GLU A 32 -33.31 -0.36 -13.27
N GLY A 33 -32.61 -0.45 -12.14
CA GLY A 33 -32.05 0.72 -11.47
C GLY A 33 -30.84 0.37 -10.63
N ALA A 34 -29.66 0.50 -11.25
CA ALA A 34 -28.29 0.36 -10.71
C ALA A 34 -27.85 -1.07 -10.33
N PRO A 35 -26.79 -1.62 -10.99
CA PRO A 35 -26.16 -2.86 -10.56
C PRO A 35 -25.47 -2.68 -9.19
N ALA A 36 -25.31 -3.78 -8.45
CA ALA A 36 -24.53 -3.80 -7.23
C ALA A 36 -23.13 -3.20 -7.48
N ALA A 37 -22.66 -2.32 -6.59
CA ALA A 37 -21.24 -1.98 -6.61
C ALA A 37 -20.45 -3.29 -6.39
N SER A 38 -19.70 -3.69 -7.41
CA SER A 38 -18.74 -4.79 -7.36
C SER A 38 -17.59 -4.37 -6.45
N SER A 39 -17.82 -4.37 -5.14
CA SER A 39 -16.81 -4.12 -4.13
C SER A 39 -16.87 -5.21 -3.07
N ALA A 40 -16.65 -6.44 -3.51
CA ALA A 40 -16.13 -7.45 -2.61
C ALA A 40 -14.64 -7.14 -2.38
N ARG A 41 -14.30 -6.61 -1.19
CA ARG A 41 -12.96 -6.84 -0.67
C ARG A 41 -12.87 -8.33 -0.39
N GLU A 42 -12.28 -9.09 -1.31
CA GLU A 42 -11.71 -10.38 -0.93
C GLU A 42 -10.65 -10.09 0.13
N ALA A 43 -10.86 -10.60 1.35
CA ALA A 43 -9.76 -10.79 2.28
C ALA A 43 -8.66 -11.57 1.54
N PRO A 44 -7.36 -11.34 1.81
CA PRO A 44 -6.30 -12.07 1.14
C PRO A 44 -6.53 -13.58 1.30
N VAL A 45 -7.03 -14.21 0.24
CA VAL A 45 -7.27 -15.64 0.22
C VAL A 45 -5.90 -16.29 0.08
N THR A 46 -5.49 -17.00 1.11
CA THR A 46 -4.33 -17.89 1.07
C THR A 46 -4.66 -19.08 0.20
N TYR A 47 -4.41 -18.97 -1.09
CA TYR A 47 -4.40 -20.14 -1.97
C TYR A 47 -3.15 -20.96 -1.69
N ALA A 48 -3.34 -22.27 -1.52
CA ALA A 48 -2.24 -23.21 -1.37
C ALA A 48 -1.43 -23.25 -2.67
N ALA A 49 -0.18 -22.78 -2.63
CA ALA A 49 0.76 -22.92 -3.74
C ALA A 49 1.32 -24.35 -3.78
N PRO A 50 1.38 -25.02 -4.95
CA PRO A 50 2.23 -26.18 -5.14
C PRO A 50 3.67 -25.72 -5.44
N THR A 51 4.63 -26.39 -4.80
CA THR A 51 6.10 -26.27 -4.89
C THR A 51 6.78 -25.02 -4.29
N PRO A 52 7.97 -25.16 -3.65
CA PRO A 52 8.73 -24.03 -3.13
C PRO A 52 9.31 -23.22 -4.30
N ASP A 53 8.71 -22.09 -4.58
CA ASP A 53 9.23 -21.07 -5.48
C ASP A 53 10.01 -20.03 -4.65
N ASP A 54 11.25 -19.73 -5.04
CA ASP A 54 12.14 -18.77 -4.34
C ASP A 54 11.72 -17.30 -4.49
N GLY A 55 10.54 -17.00 -5.06
CA GLY A 55 10.06 -15.63 -5.24
C GLY A 55 10.92 -14.81 -6.20
N LEU A 56 10.81 -13.49 -6.10
CA LEU A 56 11.55 -12.48 -6.88
C LEU A 56 12.02 -11.36 -5.95
N ILE A 57 13.28 -10.92 -6.08
CA ILE A 57 13.73 -9.67 -5.49
C ILE A 57 13.19 -8.53 -6.35
N THR A 58 12.33 -7.70 -5.77
CA THR A 58 11.63 -6.62 -6.48
C THR A 58 12.33 -5.27 -6.30
N SER A 59 13.06 -5.10 -5.20
CA SER A 59 13.90 -3.94 -4.94
C SER A 59 15.12 -4.36 -4.13
N SER A 60 16.28 -3.73 -4.38
CA SER A 60 17.44 -3.88 -3.51
C SER A 60 18.31 -2.64 -3.57
N ALA A 61 18.74 -2.15 -2.40
CA ALA A 61 19.64 -1.02 -2.26
C ALA A 61 20.79 -1.41 -1.33
N LYS A 62 22.02 -1.09 -1.73
CA LYS A 62 23.23 -1.33 -0.96
C LYS A 62 23.91 -0.01 -0.59
N SER A 63 24.21 0.19 0.68
CA SER A 63 24.96 1.34 1.20
C SER A 63 26.15 0.90 2.05
N ALA A 64 27.21 1.69 2.05
CA ALA A 64 28.38 1.48 2.90
C ALA A 64 28.14 2.08 4.29
N VAL A 65 28.53 1.37 5.34
CA VAL A 65 28.45 1.83 6.74
C VAL A 65 29.86 2.17 7.28
N ALA A 66 30.82 1.31 6.94
CA ALA A 66 32.25 1.46 7.20
C ALA A 66 33.04 0.52 6.25
N PRO A 67 34.36 0.67 6.07
CA PRO A 67 35.14 -0.24 5.24
C PRO A 67 35.04 -1.70 5.69
N GLY A 68 34.46 -2.54 4.82
CA GLY A 68 34.18 -3.96 5.09
C GLY A 68 32.83 -4.22 5.76
N LEU A 69 31.98 -3.20 5.92
CA LEU A 69 30.64 -3.28 6.51
C LEU A 69 29.62 -2.60 5.59
N ASP A 70 28.77 -3.40 4.96
CA ASP A 70 27.76 -2.93 4.03
C ASP A 70 26.34 -3.27 4.52
N LEU A 71 25.41 -2.35 4.36
CA LEU A 71 23.97 -2.58 4.53
C LEU A 71 23.33 -2.88 3.17
N THR A 72 22.50 -3.92 3.10
CA THR A 72 21.63 -4.21 1.96
C THR A 72 20.19 -4.27 2.44
N GLN A 73 19.32 -3.43 1.89
CA GLN A 73 17.88 -3.45 2.12
C GLN A 73 17.21 -4.05 0.89
N PHE A 74 16.19 -4.88 1.07
CA PHE A 74 15.51 -5.54 -0.04
C PHE A 74 14.01 -5.75 0.20
N ASP A 75 13.25 -5.68 -0.89
CA ASP A 75 11.92 -6.27 -0.97
C ASP A 75 11.98 -7.55 -1.81
N ARG A 76 11.28 -8.58 -1.33
CA ARG A 76 11.04 -9.83 -2.03
C ARG A 76 9.53 -10.05 -2.14
N PHE A 77 9.11 -10.51 -3.31
CA PHE A 77 7.74 -10.92 -3.57
C PHE A 77 7.71 -12.40 -3.90
N ASP A 78 6.88 -13.18 -3.24
CA ASP A 78 6.77 -14.63 -3.46
C ASP A 78 5.29 -15.07 -3.48
N PRO A 79 4.99 -16.35 -3.78
CA PRO A 79 3.60 -16.82 -3.84
C PRO A 79 2.79 -16.63 -2.55
N LYS A 80 3.45 -16.54 -1.38
CA LYS A 80 2.83 -16.33 -0.07
C LYS A 80 2.68 -14.86 0.29
N GLY A 81 3.40 -13.94 -0.37
CA GLY A 81 3.25 -12.49 -0.22
C GLY A 81 4.58 -11.73 -0.18
N TRP A 82 4.53 -10.49 0.31
CA TRP A 82 5.69 -9.60 0.43
C TRP A 82 6.55 -9.93 1.63
N ILE A 83 7.86 -9.75 1.46
CA ILE A 83 8.87 -9.81 2.51
C ILE A 83 9.79 -8.62 2.36
N ARG A 84 9.99 -7.89 3.45
CA ARG A 84 11.00 -6.82 3.55
C ARG A 84 12.09 -7.27 4.51
N GLY A 85 13.34 -7.03 4.13
CA GLY A 85 14.47 -7.39 4.98
C GLY A 85 15.69 -6.51 4.78
N ASP A 86 16.58 -6.61 5.75
CA ASP A 86 17.84 -5.88 5.81
C ASP A 86 18.97 -6.85 6.16
N THR A 87 20.14 -6.63 5.59
CA THR A 87 21.33 -7.46 5.80
C THR A 87 22.57 -6.59 5.97
N LEU A 88 23.24 -6.72 7.12
CA LEU A 88 24.60 -6.23 7.31
C LEU A 88 25.59 -7.32 6.94
N SER A 89 26.41 -7.07 5.91
CA SER A 89 27.53 -7.94 5.54
C SER A 89 28.81 -7.42 6.18
N VAL A 90 29.47 -8.24 7.00
CA VAL A 90 30.64 -7.88 7.80
C VAL A 90 31.86 -8.71 7.37
N ASP A 91 32.92 -8.03 6.92
CA ASP A 91 34.23 -8.63 6.67
C ASP A 91 35.08 -8.63 7.95
N LEU A 92 35.13 -9.77 8.62
CA LEU A 92 35.89 -9.95 9.87
C LEU A 92 37.41 -9.98 9.64
N SER A 93 37.88 -10.02 8.39
CA SER A 93 39.30 -9.85 8.08
C SER A 93 39.74 -8.38 8.11
N SER A 94 38.77 -7.44 8.06
CA SER A 94 39.01 -6.00 8.17
C SER A 94 39.71 -5.66 9.49
N LYS A 95 40.72 -4.81 9.42
CA LYS A 95 41.40 -4.27 10.62
C LYS A 95 40.69 -3.06 11.22
N VAL A 96 39.67 -2.56 10.53
CA VAL A 96 38.87 -1.41 10.97
C VAL A 96 37.75 -1.88 11.89
N LEU A 97 37.14 -3.03 11.60
CA LEU A 97 35.94 -3.49 12.28
C LEU A 97 36.27 -4.24 13.57
N LYS A 98 35.45 -4.01 14.60
CA LYS A 98 35.49 -4.67 15.90
C LYS A 98 34.10 -5.19 16.23
N PRO A 99 33.87 -6.50 16.19
CA PRO A 99 32.63 -7.06 16.69
C PRO A 99 32.45 -6.74 18.18
N THR A 100 31.23 -6.44 18.58
CA THR A 100 30.92 -5.87 19.89
C THR A 100 29.66 -6.49 20.47
N TYR A 101 29.70 -6.87 21.75
CA TYR A 101 28.52 -7.24 22.51
C TYR A 101 27.75 -5.98 22.92
N LEU A 102 26.48 -5.88 22.53
CA LEU A 102 25.62 -4.76 22.89
C LEU A 102 24.89 -5.11 24.18
N SER A 103 24.91 -4.20 25.16
CA SER A 103 24.16 -4.36 26.39
C SER A 103 23.79 -3.03 27.06
N PRO A 104 22.70 -3.00 27.86
CA PRO A 104 22.37 -1.89 28.74
C PRO A 104 23.37 -1.68 29.89
N GLY A 105 24.26 -2.65 30.12
CA GLY A 105 25.32 -2.61 31.15
C GLY A 105 25.10 -3.50 32.35
N THR A 106 23.87 -3.96 32.58
CA THR A 106 23.58 -5.08 33.47
C THR A 106 22.67 -6.07 32.74
N VAL A 107 22.75 -7.33 33.15
CA VAL A 107 22.13 -8.48 32.50
C VAL A 107 20.61 -8.41 32.54
N SER A 108 20.03 -7.98 33.66
CA SER A 108 18.56 -7.90 33.82
C SER A 108 17.94 -6.57 33.39
N ALA A 109 18.74 -5.64 32.86
CA ALA A 109 18.22 -4.40 32.30
C ALA A 109 17.79 -4.59 30.84
N ARG A 110 16.84 -3.77 30.40
CA ARG A 110 16.39 -3.69 29.00
C ARG A 110 16.32 -2.23 28.56
N THR A 111 16.82 -1.95 27.37
CA THR A 111 16.73 -0.63 26.72
C THR A 111 16.45 -0.83 25.23
N PRO A 112 16.01 0.20 24.49
CA PRO A 112 16.05 0.16 23.04
C PRO A 112 17.46 -0.19 22.55
N LEU A 113 17.56 -0.85 21.40
CA LEU A 113 18.85 -1.26 20.83
C LEU A 113 19.71 -0.03 20.51
N SER A 114 19.09 1.06 20.06
CA SER A 114 19.74 2.36 19.83
C SER A 114 20.57 2.86 21.03
N GLN A 115 20.08 2.68 22.25
CA GLN A 115 20.82 3.07 23.46
C GLN A 115 22.04 2.17 23.73
N GLN A 116 21.95 0.88 23.41
CA GLN A 116 23.05 -0.07 23.60
C GLN A 116 24.15 0.14 22.55
N VAL A 117 23.77 0.44 21.31
CA VAL A 117 24.67 0.85 20.22
C VAL A 117 25.41 2.13 20.62
N ALA A 118 24.69 3.15 21.09
CA ALA A 118 25.29 4.40 21.54
C ALA A 118 26.26 4.21 22.72
N ARG A 119 25.91 3.35 23.70
CA ARG A 119 26.76 3.05 24.87
C ARG A 119 28.10 2.42 24.50
N THR A 120 28.13 1.62 23.44
CA THR A 120 29.32 0.87 23.02
C THR A 120 30.12 1.56 21.91
N GLY A 121 29.56 2.61 21.29
CA GLY A 121 30.15 3.25 20.11
C GLY A 121 30.10 2.36 18.87
N ALA A 122 29.21 1.37 18.83
CA ALA A 122 28.97 0.58 17.64
C ALA A 122 28.37 1.46 16.52
N VAL A 123 28.73 1.17 15.27
CA VAL A 123 28.26 1.90 14.08
C VAL A 123 27.10 1.16 13.39
N ALA A 124 26.88 -0.10 13.75
CA ALA A 124 25.74 -0.90 13.37
C ALA A 124 25.51 -2.06 14.35
N GLY A 125 24.32 -2.64 14.34
CA GLY A 125 24.02 -3.86 15.09
C GLY A 125 22.56 -4.29 15.00
N VAL A 126 22.31 -5.50 15.50
CA VAL A 126 20.97 -6.09 15.62
C VAL A 126 20.70 -6.54 17.06
N ASN A 127 19.43 -6.75 17.39
CA ASN A 127 19.04 -7.33 18.67
C ASN A 127 19.59 -8.76 18.80
N GLY A 128 19.71 -9.23 20.04
CA GLY A 128 20.40 -10.47 20.37
C GLY A 128 19.47 -11.58 20.80
N ASP A 129 19.73 -12.07 21.99
CA ASP A 129 19.24 -13.33 22.52
C ASP A 129 17.77 -13.29 22.94
N PHE A 130 17.18 -14.48 23.05
CA PHE A 130 15.91 -14.67 23.74
C PHE A 130 16.07 -14.32 25.22
N PHE A 131 15.00 -13.81 25.81
CA PHE A 131 15.05 -13.33 27.18
C PHE A 131 13.74 -13.57 27.93
N ASP A 132 13.84 -13.59 29.25
CA ASP A 132 12.69 -13.70 30.14
C ASP A 132 11.90 -12.38 30.19
N ILE A 133 11.14 -12.15 29.11
CA ILE A 133 10.45 -10.89 28.82
C ILE A 133 9.40 -10.52 29.86
N SER A 134 8.82 -11.52 30.52
CA SER A 134 7.70 -11.37 31.45
C SER A 134 8.12 -11.19 32.92
N ALA A 135 9.39 -11.43 33.26
CA ALA A 135 9.86 -11.28 34.62
C ALA A 135 11.20 -10.53 34.71
N THR A 136 12.33 -11.23 34.64
CA THR A 136 13.65 -10.64 34.95
C THR A 136 14.14 -9.67 33.88
N GLY A 137 13.68 -9.84 32.64
CA GLY A 137 14.23 -9.15 31.47
C GLY A 137 15.60 -9.68 31.02
N ALA A 138 16.17 -10.69 31.69
CA ALA A 138 17.52 -11.19 31.42
C ALA A 138 17.56 -12.18 30.24
N PRO A 139 18.66 -12.20 29.45
CA PRO A 139 18.87 -13.14 28.37
C PRO A 139 19.01 -14.58 28.90
N ILE A 140 18.59 -15.55 28.10
CA ILE A 140 18.51 -16.97 28.48
C ILE A 140 19.77 -17.74 28.08
N GLY A 141 20.43 -17.34 26.99
CA GLY A 141 21.64 -17.92 26.44
C GLY A 141 22.92 -17.21 26.89
N VAL A 142 23.99 -17.50 26.15
CA VAL A 142 25.35 -17.06 26.47
C VAL A 142 25.58 -15.61 26.06
N GLY A 143 26.11 -14.80 26.97
CA GLY A 143 26.66 -13.49 26.67
C GLY A 143 28.15 -13.47 27.01
N ILE A 144 29.02 -13.17 26.05
CA ILE A 144 30.45 -12.93 26.28
C ILE A 144 30.81 -11.57 25.69
N ASP A 145 31.44 -10.73 26.51
CA ASP A 145 31.92 -9.40 26.13
C ASP A 145 33.41 -9.29 26.46
N HIS A 146 34.26 -9.06 25.45
CA HIS A 146 35.72 -9.02 25.57
C HIS A 146 36.32 -10.23 26.34
N GLY A 147 35.80 -11.43 26.07
CA GLY A 147 36.19 -12.68 26.71
C GLY A 147 35.70 -12.87 28.15
N GLN A 148 34.93 -11.92 28.68
CA GLN A 148 34.30 -12.02 30.00
C GLN A 148 32.88 -12.55 29.86
N LEU A 149 32.58 -13.62 30.59
CA LEU A 149 31.23 -14.19 30.66
C LEU A 149 30.29 -13.21 31.37
N GLN A 150 29.22 -12.81 30.68
CA GLN A 150 28.16 -11.96 31.20
C GLN A 150 27.02 -12.82 31.75
N THR A 151 26.57 -13.80 30.94
CA THR A 151 25.52 -14.77 31.27
C THR A 151 25.89 -16.17 30.80
N ALA A 152 25.60 -17.17 31.62
CA ALA A 152 25.65 -18.57 31.23
C ALA A 152 24.33 -19.04 30.61
N PRO A 153 24.36 -20.06 29.74
CA PRO A 153 23.15 -20.52 29.07
C PRO A 153 22.27 -21.30 30.03
N ALA A 154 20.95 -21.10 29.92
CA ALA A 154 19.99 -22.08 30.39
C ALA A 154 20.11 -23.38 29.57
N ALA A 155 19.62 -24.48 30.15
CA ALA A 155 19.64 -25.77 29.46
C ALA A 155 18.93 -25.67 28.09
N GLY A 156 19.64 -26.07 27.02
CA GLY A 156 19.13 -25.98 25.64
C GLY A 156 19.63 -24.76 24.85
N HIS A 157 20.22 -23.75 25.51
CA HIS A 157 20.67 -22.50 24.87
C HIS A 157 22.21 -22.40 24.75
N ASN A 158 22.88 -23.54 24.58
CA ASN A 158 24.36 -23.61 24.52
C ASN A 158 24.93 -23.24 23.15
N THR A 159 24.19 -23.49 22.07
CA THR A 159 24.62 -23.15 20.71
C THR A 159 24.53 -21.63 20.53
N THR A 160 25.68 -21.01 20.27
CA THR A 160 25.86 -19.56 20.37
C THR A 160 26.55 -19.01 19.13
N ALA A 161 26.14 -17.82 18.70
CA ALA A 161 26.88 -17.05 17.71
C ALA A 161 28.16 -16.49 18.34
N ALA A 162 29.32 -16.99 17.93
CA ALA A 162 30.58 -16.72 18.61
C ALA A 162 31.66 -16.21 17.66
N ILE A 163 32.46 -15.28 18.17
CA ILE A 163 33.64 -14.73 17.50
C ILE A 163 34.84 -14.96 18.41
N THR A 164 35.83 -15.68 17.90
CA THR A 164 37.04 -16.04 18.65
C THR A 164 37.97 -14.84 18.84
N ASP A 165 38.92 -14.94 19.76
CA ASP A 165 39.99 -13.95 19.93
C ASP A 165 40.93 -13.83 18.70
N GLU A 166 40.97 -14.87 17.87
CA GLU A 166 41.61 -14.86 16.55
C GLU A 166 40.81 -14.10 15.46
N GLY A 167 39.58 -13.66 15.77
CA GLY A 167 38.71 -12.93 14.85
C GLY A 167 37.96 -13.82 13.85
N LYS A 168 37.86 -15.13 14.11
CA LYS A 168 37.03 -16.05 13.31
C LYS A 168 35.66 -16.22 13.95
N ALA A 169 34.61 -16.23 13.13
CA ALA A 169 33.27 -16.48 13.59
C ALA A 169 32.77 -17.88 13.22
N LYS A 170 32.02 -18.52 14.13
CA LYS A 170 31.33 -19.80 13.93
C LYS A 170 30.21 -19.96 14.95
N LEU A 171 29.32 -20.92 14.72
CA LEU A 171 28.48 -21.42 15.81
C LEU A 171 29.33 -22.26 16.75
N ALA A 172 29.26 -21.97 18.05
CA ALA A 172 29.99 -22.67 19.08
C ALA A 172 29.04 -23.15 20.17
N ASP A 173 29.28 -24.35 20.70
CA ASP A 173 28.62 -24.82 21.89
C ASP A 173 29.43 -24.35 23.11
N ILE A 174 28.81 -23.49 23.91
CA ILE A 174 29.44 -22.89 25.09
C ILE A 174 28.74 -23.39 26.35
N PHE A 175 29.53 -23.86 27.31
CA PHE A 175 29.09 -24.40 28.59
C PHE A 175 29.67 -23.59 29.75
N LEU A 176 28.97 -23.56 30.88
CA LEU A 176 29.50 -23.02 32.12
C LEU A 176 30.34 -24.07 32.85
N GLU A 177 31.58 -23.74 33.16
CA GLU A 177 32.37 -24.44 34.16
C GLU A 177 32.45 -23.57 35.40
N ALA A 178 31.59 -23.82 36.38
CA ALA A 178 31.59 -23.08 37.64
C ALA A 178 31.62 -24.02 38.85
N THR A 179 32.42 -23.65 39.85
CA THR A 179 32.58 -24.39 41.09
C THR A 179 32.64 -23.44 42.28
N VAL A 180 32.03 -23.87 43.37
CA VAL A 180 32.07 -23.22 44.68
C VAL A 180 32.83 -24.15 45.62
N THR A 181 33.98 -23.68 46.12
CA THR A 181 34.78 -24.40 47.11
C THR A 181 34.30 -24.00 48.51
N MET A 182 33.69 -24.94 49.19
CA MET A 182 33.13 -24.80 50.53
C MET A 182 34.24 -24.73 51.60
N PRO A 183 33.93 -24.28 52.83
CA PRO A 183 34.92 -24.13 53.90
C PRO A 183 35.62 -25.44 54.32
N ASP A 184 34.93 -26.58 54.11
CA ASP A 184 35.44 -27.94 54.35
C ASP A 184 36.38 -28.44 53.22
N GLY A 185 36.62 -27.62 52.19
CA GLY A 185 37.44 -27.96 51.02
C GLY A 185 36.69 -28.70 49.91
N ARG A 186 35.40 -29.02 50.10
CA ARG A 186 34.58 -29.67 49.07
C ARG A 186 34.25 -28.70 47.94
N SER A 187 34.41 -29.15 46.70
CA SER A 187 33.97 -28.39 45.52
C SER A 187 32.56 -28.81 45.11
N VAL A 188 31.64 -27.84 45.07
CA VAL A 188 30.26 -28.01 44.63
C VAL A 188 30.10 -27.36 43.26
N PRO A 189 29.56 -28.05 42.25
CA PRO A 189 29.32 -27.44 40.94
C PRO A 189 28.24 -26.37 41.04
N ALA A 190 28.47 -25.24 40.36
CA ALA A 190 27.44 -24.26 40.09
C ALA A 190 27.01 -24.38 38.62
N THR A 191 25.71 -24.44 38.37
CA THR A 191 25.15 -24.71 37.04
C THR A 191 24.49 -23.50 36.41
N ASN A 192 24.55 -22.35 37.09
CA ASN A 192 24.00 -21.08 36.63
C ASN A 192 24.99 -19.94 36.92
N PHE A 193 25.04 -18.97 36.01
CA PHE A 193 25.78 -17.72 36.18
C PHE A 193 24.97 -16.55 35.61
N ASN A 194 24.55 -15.60 36.47
CA ASN A 194 23.72 -14.45 36.11
C ASN A 194 22.54 -14.80 35.18
N SER A 195 21.91 -15.96 35.31
CA SER A 195 20.86 -16.40 34.37
C SER A 195 19.47 -16.36 35.01
N PRO A 196 18.41 -16.10 34.22
CA PRO A 196 17.06 -15.94 34.72
C PRO A 196 16.47 -17.19 35.35
N VAL A 197 17.04 -18.39 35.11
CA VAL A 197 16.46 -19.66 35.57
C VAL A 197 17.48 -20.50 36.32
N LEU A 198 17.20 -20.81 37.59
CA LEU A 198 17.95 -21.79 38.37
C LEU A 198 17.20 -23.12 38.45
N GLY A 199 17.81 -24.17 37.89
CA GLY A 199 17.24 -25.51 37.84
C GLY A 199 17.01 -26.15 39.22
N PRO A 200 16.21 -27.21 39.31
CA PRO A 200 16.04 -28.00 40.53
C PRO A 200 17.38 -28.46 41.11
N ASP A 201 17.46 -28.54 42.44
CA ASP A 201 18.65 -28.94 43.22
C ASP A 201 19.95 -28.15 42.97
N ALA A 202 19.89 -27.06 42.21
CA ALA A 202 21.07 -26.36 41.71
C ALA A 202 21.61 -25.26 42.63
N LEU A 203 22.89 -24.95 42.41
CA LEU A 203 23.58 -23.79 42.94
C LEU A 203 23.93 -22.83 41.79
N GLY A 204 23.60 -21.55 41.94
CA GLY A 204 23.87 -20.49 40.98
C GLY A 204 24.77 -19.41 41.53
N VAL A 205 25.52 -18.75 40.64
CA VAL A 205 26.42 -17.64 40.95
C VAL A 205 25.86 -16.36 40.34
N TYR A 206 25.63 -15.34 41.15
CA TYR A 206 25.18 -14.02 40.71
C TYR A 206 26.20 -12.96 41.10
N THR A 207 26.47 -12.04 40.19
CA THR A 207 27.48 -10.98 40.32
C THR A 207 26.79 -9.61 40.22
N PRO A 208 27.50 -8.49 40.43
CA PRO A 208 26.93 -7.15 40.24
C PRO A 208 26.39 -6.93 38.82
N LEU A 209 26.88 -7.68 37.83
CA LEU A 209 26.37 -7.65 36.46
C LEU A 209 24.92 -8.10 36.36
N TRP A 210 24.38 -8.87 37.32
CA TRP A 210 22.97 -9.26 37.32
C TRP A 210 22.04 -8.05 37.18
N GLY A 211 22.32 -6.94 37.86
CA GLY A 211 21.47 -5.76 37.86
C GLY A 211 20.38 -5.79 38.94
N ALA A 212 19.30 -5.05 38.72
CA ALA A 212 18.33 -4.72 39.76
C ALA A 212 17.12 -5.67 39.85
N SER A 213 16.91 -6.56 38.88
CA SER A 213 15.77 -7.48 38.91
C SER A 213 15.84 -8.43 40.11
N ALA A 214 14.68 -8.74 40.67
CA ALA A 214 14.60 -9.63 41.82
C ALA A 214 15.05 -11.04 41.45
N ARG A 215 15.98 -11.62 42.22
CA ARG A 215 16.45 -13.01 42.01
C ARG A 215 15.42 -14.06 42.46
N THR A 216 14.35 -13.64 43.13
CA THR A 216 13.24 -14.50 43.55
C THR A 216 12.53 -15.16 42.37
N THR A 217 12.46 -14.48 41.22
CA THR A 217 11.88 -15.05 40.00
C THR A 217 12.74 -16.18 39.41
N SER A 218 14.06 -16.14 39.59
CA SER A 218 14.96 -17.19 39.11
C SER A 218 14.82 -18.53 39.82
N VAL A 219 14.16 -18.53 40.97
CA VAL A 219 13.84 -19.72 41.77
C VAL A 219 12.33 -19.89 41.92
N ALA A 220 11.54 -19.32 41.01
CA ALA A 220 10.09 -19.46 41.02
C ALA A 220 9.67 -20.93 41.05
N GLY A 221 8.76 -21.28 41.97
CA GLY A 221 8.30 -22.65 42.17
C GLY A 221 9.22 -23.55 43.01
N ALA A 222 10.37 -23.05 43.49
CA ALA A 222 11.22 -23.79 44.41
C ALA A 222 10.55 -24.01 45.77
N GLN A 223 10.70 -25.21 46.34
CA GLN A 223 10.20 -25.50 47.69
C GLN A 223 11.11 -24.93 48.79
N ARG A 224 12.41 -24.87 48.52
CA ARG A 224 13.45 -24.38 49.45
C ARG A 224 14.45 -23.54 48.67
N VAL A 225 14.80 -22.40 49.24
CA VAL A 225 15.75 -21.43 48.67
C VAL A 225 16.66 -20.94 49.78
N ALA A 226 17.93 -20.70 49.46
CA ALA A 226 18.83 -19.98 50.34
C ALA A 226 19.80 -19.12 49.52
N GLU A 227 20.22 -18.00 50.07
CA GLU A 227 21.13 -17.05 49.43
C GLU A 227 22.27 -16.71 50.38
N ALA A 228 23.52 -16.79 49.92
CA ALA A 228 24.69 -16.30 50.65
C ALA A 228 25.39 -15.20 49.87
N GLU A 229 25.71 -14.10 50.56
CA GLU A 229 26.55 -13.04 50.02
C GLU A 229 28.00 -13.29 50.42
N VAL A 230 28.88 -13.29 49.42
CA VAL A 230 30.31 -13.51 49.55
C VAL A 230 31.05 -12.25 49.09
N ARG A 231 31.89 -11.69 49.95
CA ARG A 231 32.71 -10.53 49.65
C ARG A 231 34.17 -10.84 49.92
N ASP A 232 35.03 -10.61 48.94
CA ASP A 232 36.47 -10.92 49.02
C ASP A 232 36.76 -12.38 49.46
N GLY A 233 35.91 -13.32 49.03
CA GLY A 233 36.01 -14.75 49.38
C GLY A 233 35.50 -15.12 50.78
N VAL A 234 34.81 -14.21 51.48
CA VAL A 234 34.25 -14.44 52.82
C VAL A 234 32.74 -14.24 52.82
N VAL A 235 32.00 -15.16 53.43
CA VAL A 235 30.54 -15.04 53.60
C VAL A 235 30.23 -13.89 54.56
N THR A 236 29.46 -12.90 54.10
CA THR A 236 29.04 -11.74 54.89
C THR A 236 27.60 -11.85 55.38
N GLN A 237 26.73 -12.53 54.62
CA GLN A 237 25.33 -12.76 54.96
C GLN A 237 24.84 -14.10 54.40
N VAL A 238 23.92 -14.74 55.13
CA VAL A 238 23.17 -15.92 54.68
C VAL A 238 21.69 -15.69 54.97
N ARG A 239 20.83 -15.96 53.98
CA ARG A 239 19.40 -15.67 53.99
C ARG A 239 18.62 -16.88 53.51
N THR A 240 17.40 -17.05 54.02
CA THR A 240 16.46 -18.12 53.60
C THR A 240 15.60 -17.70 52.40
N ALA A 241 15.81 -16.50 51.88
CA ALA A 241 15.18 -15.99 50.66
C ALA A 241 16.16 -15.04 49.95
N PRO A 242 16.07 -14.91 48.61
CA PRO A 242 16.89 -13.98 47.86
C PRO A 242 16.61 -12.53 48.29
N ALA A 243 17.66 -11.72 48.46
CA ALA A 243 17.51 -10.31 48.73
C ALA A 243 17.06 -9.54 47.46
N ASP A 244 16.19 -8.56 47.64
CA ASP A 244 15.82 -7.65 46.57
C ASP A 244 16.95 -6.66 46.23
N GLY A 245 16.95 -6.17 44.99
CA GLY A 245 17.86 -5.14 44.53
C GLY A 245 19.23 -5.65 44.03
N PRO A 246 20.07 -4.71 43.58
CA PRO A 246 21.34 -5.01 42.93
C PRO A 246 22.39 -5.56 43.89
N ILE A 247 23.25 -6.43 43.37
CA ILE A 247 24.38 -6.97 44.12
C ILE A 247 25.48 -5.90 44.23
N PRO A 248 25.97 -5.56 45.45
CA PRO A 248 27.00 -4.54 45.61
C PRO A 248 28.31 -4.90 44.92
N SER A 249 29.02 -3.88 44.41
CA SER A 249 30.35 -4.07 43.82
C SER A 249 31.31 -4.78 44.78
N GLY A 250 32.12 -5.71 44.26
CA GLY A 250 33.01 -6.56 45.04
C GLY A 250 32.32 -7.74 45.76
N SER A 251 31.00 -7.89 45.61
CA SER A 251 30.24 -9.00 46.19
C SER A 251 29.78 -9.99 45.12
N THR A 252 29.67 -11.25 45.49
CA THR A 252 29.08 -12.33 44.69
C THR A 252 28.02 -13.01 45.54
N VAL A 253 26.91 -13.37 44.93
CA VAL A 253 25.81 -14.07 45.59
C VAL A 253 25.79 -15.52 45.12
N LEU A 254 25.71 -16.44 46.08
CA LEU A 254 25.41 -17.84 45.87
C LEU A 254 23.92 -18.05 46.12
N LEU A 255 23.19 -18.45 45.08
CA LEU A 255 21.77 -18.74 45.17
C LEU A 255 21.55 -20.24 45.04
N GLY A 256 21.00 -20.86 46.07
CA GLY A 256 20.71 -22.28 46.12
C GLY A 256 19.21 -22.56 46.01
N ARG A 257 18.86 -23.60 45.24
CA ARG A 257 17.52 -24.18 45.17
C ARG A 257 17.56 -25.63 45.67
N GLU A 258 16.60 -26.02 46.51
CA GLU A 258 16.45 -27.39 47.02
C GLU A 258 17.77 -27.94 47.61
N ALA A 259 18.41 -28.97 47.05
CA ALA A 259 19.71 -29.43 47.56
C ALA A 259 20.82 -28.34 47.53
N GLY A 260 20.77 -27.44 46.55
CA GLY A 260 21.63 -26.25 46.52
C GLY A 260 21.31 -25.28 47.66
N ALA A 261 20.05 -25.14 48.04
CA ALA A 261 19.64 -24.34 49.20
C ALA A 261 20.17 -24.94 50.50
N ASP A 262 20.14 -26.27 50.63
CA ASP A 262 20.72 -26.98 51.79
C ASP A 262 22.24 -26.74 51.88
N THR A 263 22.92 -26.70 50.74
CA THR A 263 24.35 -26.39 50.64
C THR A 263 24.66 -24.96 51.09
N VAL A 264 23.89 -23.98 50.60
CA VAL A 264 24.06 -22.56 50.97
C VAL A 264 23.70 -22.31 52.43
N SER A 265 22.65 -22.95 52.95
CA SER A 265 22.21 -22.80 54.35
C SER A 265 23.22 -23.32 55.36
N ALA A 266 24.16 -24.18 54.94
CA ALA A 266 25.21 -24.69 55.80
C ALA A 266 26.37 -23.71 56.01
N LEU A 267 26.41 -22.59 55.26
CA LEU A 267 27.41 -21.55 55.40
C LEU A 267 27.11 -20.65 56.60
N HIS A 268 28.17 -20.16 57.23
CA HIS A 268 28.11 -19.19 58.33
C HIS A 268 28.84 -17.91 57.95
N VAL A 269 28.41 -16.79 58.53
CA VAL A 269 29.12 -15.51 58.37
C VAL A 269 30.56 -15.67 58.89
N GLY A 270 31.54 -15.27 58.06
CA GLY A 270 32.98 -15.44 58.32
C GLY A 270 33.61 -16.65 57.61
N ASP A 271 32.81 -17.55 57.05
CA ASP A 271 33.32 -18.70 56.29
C ASP A 271 34.06 -18.26 55.02
N ARG A 272 35.18 -18.92 54.71
CA ARG A 272 35.88 -18.70 53.44
C ARG A 272 35.31 -19.59 52.36
N VAL A 273 34.89 -18.98 51.27
CA VAL A 273 34.30 -19.66 50.11
C VAL A 273 35.01 -19.19 48.84
N GLY A 274 35.52 -20.15 48.07
CA GLY A 274 36.12 -19.90 46.76
C GLY A 274 35.07 -20.00 45.66
N VAL A 275 34.99 -19.02 44.77
CA VAL A 275 34.10 -19.08 43.59
C VAL A 275 34.96 -18.99 42.34
N SER A 276 34.82 -19.96 41.44
CA SER A 276 35.50 -19.98 40.14
C SER A 276 34.48 -20.28 39.06
N TYR A 277 34.51 -19.52 37.97
CA TYR A 277 33.66 -19.73 36.80
C TYR A 277 34.41 -19.35 35.52
N ALA A 278 34.19 -20.10 34.45
CA ALA A 278 34.70 -19.81 33.12
C ALA A 278 33.77 -20.41 32.04
N PRO A 279 33.70 -19.80 30.85
CA PRO A 279 33.09 -20.46 29.69
C PRO A 279 34.03 -21.55 29.16
N ARG A 280 33.48 -22.74 28.90
CA ARG A 280 34.13 -23.78 28.09
C ARG A 280 33.47 -23.82 26.71
N SER A 281 34.27 -23.74 25.66
CA SER A 281 33.80 -23.74 24.27
C SER A 281 34.52 -24.79 23.42
N ASP A 282 33.81 -25.34 22.44
CA ASP A 282 34.36 -26.17 21.36
C ASP A 282 35.11 -25.37 20.28
N ALA A 283 35.04 -24.03 20.33
CA ALA A 283 35.65 -23.12 19.36
C ALA A 283 36.92 -22.41 19.91
N GLY A 284 37.40 -22.80 21.09
CA GLY A 284 38.55 -22.17 21.73
C GLY A 284 38.17 -20.94 22.56
N LYS A 285 39.04 -19.92 22.59
CA LYS A 285 38.79 -18.70 23.35
C LYS A 285 37.85 -17.78 22.57
N ILE A 286 36.80 -17.34 23.24
CA ILE A 286 35.76 -16.50 22.65
C ILE A 286 35.98 -15.05 23.07
N ALA A 287 35.95 -14.12 22.12
CA ALA A 287 36.02 -12.69 22.39
C ALA A 287 34.62 -12.09 22.57
N VAL A 288 33.69 -12.43 21.68
CA VAL A 288 32.29 -11.96 21.72
C VAL A 288 31.36 -13.14 21.45
N ALA A 289 30.28 -13.24 22.21
CA ALA A 289 29.24 -14.24 21.97
C ALA A 289 27.85 -13.70 22.33
N VAL A 290 26.86 -14.04 21.52
CA VAL A 290 25.45 -13.75 21.77
C VAL A 290 24.63 -15.02 21.55
N GLY A 291 23.82 -15.36 22.54
CA GLY A 291 22.91 -16.50 22.52
C GLY A 291 21.85 -16.37 21.41
N GLY A 292 21.35 -17.53 21.00
CA GLY A 292 20.17 -17.64 20.14
C GLY A 292 19.33 -18.83 20.58
N ASN A 293 18.45 -19.28 19.71
CA ASN A 293 17.65 -20.49 19.96
C ASN A 293 18.02 -21.59 18.98
N GLU A 294 17.45 -21.55 17.77
CA GLU A 294 17.59 -22.63 16.80
C GLU A 294 18.72 -22.36 15.80
N ALA A 295 19.61 -23.34 15.63
CA ALA A 295 20.55 -23.33 14.52
C ALA A 295 19.77 -23.51 13.21
N LEU A 296 19.92 -22.58 12.28
CA LEU A 296 19.28 -22.57 10.97
C LEU A 296 20.10 -23.37 9.95
N LEU A 297 21.43 -23.22 9.99
CA LEU A 297 22.38 -23.90 9.13
C LEU A 297 23.52 -24.46 9.96
N LYS A 298 23.99 -25.67 9.60
CA LYS A 298 25.26 -26.24 10.07
C LYS A 298 25.99 -26.86 8.89
N GLY A 299 27.23 -26.45 8.61
CA GLY A 299 28.02 -26.98 7.49
C GLY A 299 27.33 -26.84 6.12
N GLY A 300 26.62 -25.73 5.90
CA GLY A 300 25.88 -25.40 4.68
C GLY A 300 24.54 -26.14 4.53
N GLN A 301 24.13 -26.92 5.53
CA GLN A 301 22.89 -27.71 5.51
C GLN A 301 21.79 -27.09 6.39
N PRO A 302 20.59 -26.83 5.83
CA PRO A 302 19.41 -26.47 6.62
C PRO A 302 19.12 -27.48 7.72
N GLN A 303 18.86 -26.98 8.92
CA GLN A 303 18.45 -27.79 10.06
C GLN A 303 16.93 -28.02 10.06
N PRO A 304 16.42 -29.04 10.77
CA PRO A 304 14.99 -29.25 10.94
C PRO A 304 14.40 -28.19 11.88
N VAL A 305 13.98 -27.07 11.31
CA VAL A 305 13.41 -25.90 12.01
C VAL A 305 11.96 -25.66 11.58
N ASP A 306 11.26 -24.73 12.24
CA ASP A 306 9.86 -24.43 11.96
C ASP A 306 9.64 -23.91 10.52
N ASP A 307 8.65 -24.49 9.82
CA ASP A 307 8.24 -24.08 8.46
C ASP A 307 6.77 -23.63 8.40
N VAL A 308 6.19 -23.26 9.54
CA VAL A 308 4.77 -22.88 9.64
C VAL A 308 4.59 -21.47 10.18
N THR A 309 5.36 -21.10 11.20
CA THR A 309 5.15 -19.87 11.96
C THR A 309 5.84 -18.68 11.31
N LEU A 310 5.04 -17.80 10.72
CA LEU A 310 5.49 -16.52 10.20
C LEU A 310 5.72 -15.52 11.34
N ALA A 311 6.92 -14.92 11.37
CA ALA A 311 7.24 -13.86 12.30
C ALA A 311 8.25 -12.88 11.70
N PRO A 312 8.37 -11.65 12.24
CA PRO A 312 9.60 -10.88 12.14
C PRO A 312 10.75 -11.71 12.72
N ARG A 313 11.91 -11.71 12.07
CA ARG A 313 13.05 -12.56 12.44
C ARG A 313 14.34 -11.74 12.51
N THR A 314 15.22 -12.14 13.40
CA THR A 314 16.62 -11.69 13.41
C THR A 314 17.52 -12.93 13.34
N ALA A 315 18.57 -12.91 12.54
CA ALA A 315 19.52 -14.00 12.45
C ALA A 315 20.96 -13.51 12.30
N VAL A 316 21.88 -14.40 12.64
CA VAL A 316 23.31 -14.25 12.36
C VAL A 316 23.84 -15.50 11.68
N GLY A 317 24.71 -15.32 10.70
CA GLY A 317 25.36 -16.42 10.00
C GLY A 317 26.79 -16.10 9.60
N PHE A 318 27.55 -17.15 9.30
CA PHE A 318 29.00 -17.10 9.11
C PHE A 318 29.42 -17.88 7.87
N SER A 319 30.46 -17.41 7.18
CA SER A 319 31.06 -18.16 6.06
C SER A 319 31.81 -19.39 6.57
N ALA A 320 31.99 -20.40 5.72
CA ALA A 320 32.71 -21.64 6.06
C ALA A 320 34.14 -21.39 6.59
N ASP A 321 34.80 -20.31 6.16
CA ASP A 321 36.14 -19.93 6.62
C ASP A 321 36.13 -19.01 7.87
N GLY A 322 34.95 -18.65 8.36
CA GLY A 322 34.71 -17.81 9.53
C GLY A 322 35.13 -16.34 9.36
N LYS A 323 35.38 -15.87 8.12
CA LYS A 323 35.85 -14.50 7.85
C LYS A 323 34.74 -13.53 7.47
N ARG A 324 33.54 -14.02 7.17
CA ARG A 324 32.36 -13.17 6.93
C ARG A 324 31.27 -13.50 7.91
N MET A 325 30.55 -12.45 8.32
CA MET A 325 29.36 -12.54 9.15
C MET A 325 28.23 -11.77 8.47
N TRP A 326 27.02 -12.30 8.53
CA TRP A 326 25.80 -11.62 8.12
C TRP A 326 24.89 -11.43 9.33
N LEU A 327 24.39 -10.22 9.53
CA LEU A 327 23.31 -9.93 10.48
C LEU A 327 22.08 -9.56 9.67
N VAL A 328 20.98 -10.28 9.88
CA VAL A 328 19.77 -10.15 9.05
C VAL A 328 18.59 -9.83 9.94
N THR A 329 17.77 -8.86 9.51
CA THR A 329 16.42 -8.65 10.02
C THR A 329 15.40 -8.82 8.92
N ILE A 330 14.29 -9.47 9.24
CA ILE A 330 13.12 -9.61 8.39
C ILE A 330 11.95 -8.97 9.13
N ASP A 331 11.32 -7.97 8.51
CA ASP A 331 10.11 -7.37 9.06
C ASP A 331 8.93 -8.35 8.98
N GLY A 332 7.90 -8.19 9.81
CA GLY A 332 6.76 -9.11 9.81
C GLY A 332 5.54 -8.55 10.54
N ARG A 333 4.40 -9.25 10.46
CA ARG A 333 3.11 -8.84 11.06
C ARG A 333 2.57 -7.51 10.52
N GLN A 334 2.92 -7.18 9.29
CA GLN A 334 2.50 -5.96 8.62
C GLN A 334 2.13 -6.27 7.17
N ALA A 335 1.29 -5.43 6.55
CA ALA A 335 0.88 -5.63 5.15
C ALA A 335 2.10 -5.68 4.20
N ASP A 336 3.11 -4.85 4.48
CA ASP A 336 4.32 -4.72 3.65
C ASP A 336 5.31 -5.88 3.79
N SER A 337 5.17 -6.70 4.83
CA SER A 337 5.99 -7.89 5.07
C SER A 337 5.26 -8.91 5.94
N ARG A 338 5.04 -10.09 5.39
CA ARG A 338 4.42 -11.22 6.10
C ARG A 338 5.34 -11.84 7.17
N GLY A 339 6.64 -11.57 7.10
CA GLY A 339 7.67 -12.27 7.87
C GLY A 339 8.14 -13.56 7.21
N MET A 340 9.03 -14.29 7.87
CA MET A 340 9.55 -15.58 7.39
C MET A 340 9.33 -16.68 8.44
N THR A 341 9.15 -17.90 7.96
CA THR A 341 9.37 -19.11 8.77
C THR A 341 10.87 -19.27 9.05
N GLU A 342 11.25 -20.12 10.01
CA GLU A 342 12.67 -20.37 10.28
C GLU A 342 13.33 -21.10 9.10
N LEU A 343 12.60 -21.97 8.41
CA LEU A 343 13.11 -22.63 7.21
C LEU A 343 13.32 -21.64 6.05
N GLU A 344 12.41 -20.69 5.85
CA GLU A 344 12.57 -19.60 4.87
C GLU A 344 13.81 -18.74 5.21
N LEU A 345 13.99 -18.41 6.49
CA LEU A 345 15.16 -17.69 6.98
C LEU A 345 16.46 -18.49 6.78
N ALA A 346 16.46 -19.80 7.04
CA ALA A 346 17.61 -20.67 6.80
C ALA A 346 18.01 -20.69 5.33
N ARG A 347 17.03 -20.75 4.41
CA ARG A 347 17.26 -20.65 2.96
C ARG A 347 17.82 -19.27 2.57
N GLN A 348 17.31 -18.19 3.17
CA GLN A 348 17.83 -16.84 2.96
C GLN A 348 19.29 -16.72 3.42
N MET A 349 19.62 -17.21 4.62
CA MET A 349 20.99 -17.21 5.13
C MET A 349 21.94 -18.02 4.24
N LYS A 350 21.46 -19.16 3.70
CA LYS A 350 22.24 -19.99 2.77
C LYS A 350 22.48 -19.26 1.44
N ALA A 351 21.48 -18.55 0.92
CA ALA A 351 21.59 -17.75 -0.30
C ALA A 351 22.59 -16.58 -0.15
N LEU A 352 22.72 -16.02 1.06
CA LEU A 352 23.75 -15.03 1.39
C LEU A 352 25.18 -15.63 1.45
N GLY A 353 25.30 -16.96 1.53
CA GLY A 353 26.57 -17.67 1.61
C GLY A 353 26.96 -18.12 3.01
N ALA A 354 26.03 -18.14 3.96
CA ALA A 354 26.26 -18.69 5.29
C ALA A 354 26.42 -20.23 5.24
N ASP A 355 27.45 -20.72 5.91
CA ASP A 355 27.70 -22.14 6.16
C ASP A 355 27.08 -22.55 7.50
N ASP A 356 27.25 -21.72 8.52
CA ASP A 356 26.57 -21.83 9.80
C ASP A 356 25.67 -20.60 10.03
N ALA A 357 24.48 -20.79 10.61
CA ALA A 357 23.57 -19.69 10.95
C ALA A 357 22.65 -20.07 12.12
N ILE A 358 22.26 -19.09 12.93
CA ILE A 358 21.37 -19.26 14.08
C ILE A 358 20.31 -18.16 14.11
N ASN A 359 19.10 -18.54 14.53
CA ASN A 359 18.00 -17.62 14.78
C ASN A 359 18.20 -16.93 16.15
N LEU A 360 18.14 -15.60 16.12
CA LEU A 360 18.12 -14.73 17.30
C LEU A 360 16.68 -14.39 17.70
N ASP A 361 16.49 -13.60 18.75
CA ASP A 361 15.15 -13.18 19.16
C ASP A 361 14.46 -12.37 18.04
N GLY A 362 13.17 -12.64 17.84
CA GLY A 362 12.39 -12.11 16.73
C GLY A 362 11.21 -11.25 17.18
N GLY A 363 10.16 -11.21 16.36
CA GLY A 363 8.95 -10.44 16.67
C GLY A 363 9.25 -8.95 16.85
N GLY A 364 8.65 -8.32 17.87
CA GLY A 364 8.88 -6.91 18.15
C GLY A 364 10.32 -6.57 18.59
N SER A 365 11.15 -7.57 18.89
CA SER A 365 12.56 -7.37 19.20
C SER A 365 13.40 -7.11 17.95
N SER A 366 12.97 -7.58 16.78
CA SER A 366 13.71 -7.47 15.51
C SER A 366 14.00 -6.02 15.14
N THR A 367 15.24 -5.61 15.34
CA THR A 367 15.70 -4.24 15.14
C THR A 367 17.11 -4.28 14.55
N LEU A 368 17.34 -3.53 13.47
CA LEU A 368 18.65 -3.30 12.88
C LEU A 368 18.95 -1.80 12.89
N LEU A 369 20.10 -1.43 13.45
CA LEU A 369 20.66 -0.09 13.31
C LEU A 369 21.90 -0.09 12.43
N ALA A 370 22.03 0.95 11.62
CA ALA A 370 23.25 1.26 10.89
C ALA A 370 23.35 2.77 10.68
N ARG A 371 24.55 3.33 10.75
CA ARG A 371 24.79 4.71 10.29
C ARG A 371 24.95 4.74 8.78
N ASP A 372 24.62 5.87 8.16
CA ASP A 372 25.12 6.17 6.82
C ASP A 372 26.58 6.63 6.91
N GLU A 373 27.34 6.47 5.83
CA GLU A 373 28.74 6.88 5.77
C GLU A 373 28.86 8.41 6.03
N GLY A 374 29.71 8.81 6.98
CA GLY A 374 29.87 10.20 7.37
C GLY A 374 28.87 10.70 8.42
N GLU A 375 27.84 9.92 8.76
CA GLU A 375 26.98 10.25 9.89
C GLU A 375 27.61 9.85 11.24
N ALA A 376 27.28 10.61 12.28
CA ALA A 376 27.83 10.37 13.62
C ALA A 376 27.12 9.23 14.36
N ALA A 377 25.82 9.04 14.16
CA ALA A 377 24.99 8.13 14.94
C ALA A 377 24.22 7.17 14.02
N PRO A 378 24.13 5.87 14.37
CA PRO A 378 23.27 4.92 13.68
C PRO A 378 21.78 5.24 13.85
N SER A 379 20.98 4.88 12.85
CA SER A 379 19.51 4.96 12.86
C SER A 379 18.90 3.58 12.57
N VAL A 380 17.64 3.40 12.99
CA VAL A 380 16.87 2.18 12.71
C VAL A 380 16.60 2.07 11.21
N ARG A 381 16.87 0.91 10.62
CA ARG A 381 16.76 0.69 9.16
C ARG A 381 15.57 -0.18 8.75
N ASN A 382 15.07 -0.99 9.67
CA ASN A 382 13.91 -1.85 9.47
C ASN A 382 12.62 -1.22 10.07
N SER A 383 11.48 -1.90 9.98
CA SER A 383 10.22 -1.48 10.61
C SER A 383 9.85 -2.39 11.79
N PRO A 384 10.17 -2.02 13.03
CA PRO A 384 9.84 -2.83 14.20
C PRO A 384 8.32 -3.07 14.34
N SER A 385 7.91 -4.33 14.51
CA SER A 385 6.50 -4.74 14.46
C SER A 385 5.63 -4.21 15.61
N ASP A 386 6.23 -3.67 16.67
CA ASP A 386 5.51 -3.07 17.81
C ASP A 386 5.24 -1.56 17.59
N GLY A 387 5.55 -1.02 16.40
CA GLY A 387 5.43 0.42 16.07
C GLY A 387 6.63 1.27 16.50
N GLY A 388 7.63 0.66 17.14
CA GLY A 388 8.87 1.28 17.58
C GLY A 388 9.82 0.25 18.20
N GLU A 389 11.03 0.68 18.60
CA GLU A 389 12.02 -0.21 19.21
C GLU A 389 11.49 -0.82 20.53
N ARG A 390 11.49 -2.15 20.62
CA ARG A 390 11.27 -2.86 21.87
C ARG A 390 12.49 -2.75 22.79
N LEU A 391 12.24 -2.77 24.10
CA LEU A 391 13.30 -2.90 25.10
C LEU A 391 13.86 -4.32 25.09
N VAL A 392 15.12 -4.48 24.70
CA VAL A 392 15.85 -5.76 24.64
C VAL A 392 17.04 -5.75 25.60
N PRO A 393 17.53 -6.91 26.08
CA PRO A 393 18.62 -6.95 27.06
C PRO A 393 20.02 -7.02 26.47
N ASN A 394 20.15 -7.43 25.21
CA ASN A 394 21.44 -7.48 24.53
C ASN A 394 21.29 -7.43 23.00
N GLY A 395 22.44 -7.41 22.32
CA GLY A 395 22.55 -7.47 20.88
C GLY A 395 23.98 -7.79 20.43
N ILE A 396 24.14 -7.93 19.12
CA ILE A 396 25.44 -8.05 18.47
C ILE A 396 25.62 -6.89 17.50
N GLY A 397 26.77 -6.23 17.59
CA GLY A 397 27.08 -5.06 16.78
C GLY A 397 28.51 -5.06 16.27
N VAL A 398 28.82 -4.02 15.52
CA VAL A 398 30.16 -3.77 14.99
C VAL A 398 30.53 -2.33 15.31
N ALA A 399 31.61 -2.13 16.05
CA ALA A 399 32.28 -0.85 16.22
C ALA A 399 33.45 -0.72 15.23
N THR A 400 33.99 0.49 15.10
CA THR A 400 35.23 0.74 14.35
C THR A 400 36.39 1.01 15.30
N VAL A 401 37.62 0.78 14.84
CA VAL A 401 38.80 1.42 15.45
C VAL A 401 38.62 2.95 15.42
N PRO A 402 39.23 3.69 16.36
CA PRO A 402 39.31 5.14 16.23
C PRO A 402 39.96 5.51 14.90
N GLY A 403 39.26 6.29 14.08
CA GLY A 403 39.80 6.79 12.83
C GLY A 403 40.74 7.98 13.02
N SER A 404 41.45 8.36 11.96
CA SER A 404 42.42 9.44 12.00
C SER A 404 41.81 10.82 12.26
N GLY A 405 40.48 10.97 12.09
CA GLY A 405 39.79 12.27 12.09
C GLY A 405 40.20 13.17 10.92
N ARG A 406 40.95 12.64 9.94
CA ARG A 406 41.33 13.36 8.73
C ARG A 406 40.32 13.05 7.64
N LEU A 407 39.84 14.10 6.98
CA LEU A 407 38.94 13.95 5.85
C LEU A 407 39.58 13.10 4.74
N THR A 408 38.96 11.98 4.38
CA THR A 408 39.37 11.10 3.27
C THR A 408 38.30 10.97 2.19
N GLY A 409 37.03 11.23 2.51
CA GLY A 409 35.93 11.18 1.56
C GLY A 409 34.76 12.10 1.92
N PHE A 410 33.80 12.17 1.00
CA PHE A 410 32.48 12.77 1.22
C PHE A 410 31.42 11.77 0.77
N ALA A 411 30.29 11.72 1.47
CA ALA A 411 29.09 10.99 1.05
C ALA A 411 27.99 11.98 0.64
N PRO A 412 28.03 12.55 -0.58
CA PRO A 412 26.98 13.44 -1.02
C PRO A 412 25.67 12.68 -1.30
N ALA A 413 24.55 13.26 -0.90
CA ALA A 413 23.22 12.71 -1.14
C ALA A 413 22.16 13.83 -1.06
N PRO A 414 20.94 13.62 -1.55
CA PRO A 414 19.78 14.40 -1.11
C PRO A 414 19.68 14.38 0.43
N ALA A 415 19.34 15.52 1.03
CA ALA A 415 19.21 15.64 2.49
C ALA A 415 18.05 14.81 3.08
N GLN A 416 17.11 14.38 2.24
CA GLN A 416 15.99 13.52 2.61
C GLN A 416 16.07 12.22 1.82
N SER A 417 15.87 11.09 2.51
CA SER A 417 15.86 9.75 1.91
C SER A 417 14.43 9.32 1.60
N THR A 418 13.80 9.98 0.62
CA THR A 418 12.43 9.68 0.16
C THR A 418 12.42 9.09 -1.24
N LYS A 419 11.31 8.44 -1.64
CA LYS A 419 11.11 7.94 -3.01
C LYS A 419 11.34 9.09 -4.00
N ASN A 420 12.15 8.84 -5.03
CA ASN A 420 12.52 9.82 -6.06
C ASN A 420 13.29 11.06 -5.54
N ALA A 421 13.95 11.01 -4.37
CA ALA A 421 14.71 12.16 -3.85
C ALA A 421 15.87 12.63 -4.75
N THR A 422 16.39 11.76 -5.62
CA THR A 422 17.41 12.08 -6.62
C THR A 422 16.85 12.78 -7.87
N ARG A 423 15.52 12.84 -8.03
CA ARG A 423 14.86 13.55 -9.13
C ARG A 423 14.60 15.01 -8.76
N VAL A 424 14.87 15.91 -9.71
CA VAL A 424 14.66 17.35 -9.55
C VAL A 424 14.05 17.92 -10.84
N LEU A 425 12.88 18.55 -10.74
CA LEU A 425 12.22 19.21 -11.87
C LEU A 425 12.97 20.47 -12.30
N SER A 426 13.01 20.73 -13.59
CA SER A 426 13.66 21.93 -14.13
C SER A 426 13.06 23.21 -13.53
N GLY A 427 13.92 24.10 -13.05
CA GLY A 427 13.52 25.33 -12.36
C GLY A 427 13.30 25.18 -10.84
N LEU A 428 13.35 23.96 -10.30
CA LEU A 428 13.21 23.69 -8.87
C LEU A 428 14.53 23.23 -8.24
N SER A 429 14.50 22.98 -6.93
CA SER A 429 15.68 22.74 -6.12
C SER A 429 15.65 21.41 -5.36
N ARG A 430 16.84 21.01 -4.90
CA ARG A 430 17.04 19.88 -3.99
C ARG A 430 18.11 20.24 -2.98
N VAL A 431 17.85 20.00 -1.69
CA VAL A 431 18.86 20.19 -0.65
C VAL A 431 19.78 18.97 -0.65
N LEU A 432 21.08 19.22 -0.68
CA LEU A 432 22.11 18.21 -0.62
C LEU A 432 22.83 18.25 0.73
N VAL A 433 23.23 17.08 1.19
CA VAL A 433 24.25 16.89 2.22
C VAL A 433 25.51 16.32 1.57
N ALA A 434 26.64 16.49 2.23
CA ALA A 434 27.90 15.87 1.85
C ALA A 434 28.70 15.68 3.12
N ASP A 435 28.38 14.60 3.82
CA ASP A 435 29.00 14.30 5.09
C ASP A 435 30.44 13.88 4.85
N GLY A 436 31.37 14.61 5.47
CA GLY A 436 32.78 14.31 5.41
C GLY A 436 33.09 13.12 6.30
N HIS A 437 33.98 12.24 5.85
CA HIS A 437 34.38 11.08 6.64
C HIS A 437 35.87 10.78 6.53
N ASP A 438 36.40 10.09 7.55
CA ASP A 438 37.76 9.53 7.54
C ASP A 438 37.81 8.11 6.99
N GLU A 439 38.99 7.49 7.05
CA GLU A 439 39.24 6.15 6.50
C GLU A 439 38.48 5.02 7.23
N THR A 440 37.76 5.32 8.30
CA THR A 440 36.89 4.38 9.02
C THR A 440 35.40 4.65 8.78
N GLY A 441 35.08 5.67 7.98
CA GLY A 441 33.72 6.17 7.76
C GLY A 441 33.21 7.08 8.89
N ALA A 442 34.06 7.42 9.88
CA ALA A 442 33.67 8.30 10.98
C ALA A 442 33.52 9.74 10.50
N ALA A 443 32.51 10.43 11.03
CA ALA A 443 32.18 11.80 10.67
C ALA A 443 33.37 12.76 10.90
N VAL A 444 33.68 13.56 9.88
CA VAL A 444 34.70 14.62 9.91
C VAL A 444 34.04 15.92 9.44
N ALA A 445 34.06 16.94 10.31
CA ALA A 445 33.56 18.26 9.96
C ALA A 445 34.36 18.84 8.78
N ALA A 446 33.70 19.06 7.65
CA ALA A 446 34.30 19.64 6.46
C ALA A 446 33.27 20.45 5.67
N SER A 447 33.74 21.46 4.95
CA SER A 447 32.90 22.27 4.05
C SER A 447 33.32 22.00 2.60
N PRO A 448 32.49 21.29 1.80
CA PRO A 448 32.82 21.00 0.43
C PRO A 448 32.58 22.20 -0.49
N ARG A 449 33.28 22.20 -1.62
CA ARG A 449 32.90 22.93 -2.83
C ARG A 449 32.21 21.97 -3.77
N TRP A 450 31.13 22.42 -4.39
CA TRP A 450 30.33 21.61 -5.30
C TRP A 450 30.64 21.90 -6.75
N THR A 451 30.51 20.87 -7.58
CA THR A 451 30.62 20.95 -9.05
C THR A 451 29.62 19.98 -9.66
N THR A 452 29.10 20.30 -10.83
CA THR A 452 28.21 19.44 -11.60
C THR A 452 28.91 18.99 -12.89
N SER A 453 28.64 17.77 -13.37
CA SER A 453 29.16 17.31 -14.66
C SER A 453 28.59 18.10 -15.84
N ASN A 454 27.42 18.72 -15.66
CA ASN A 454 26.76 19.57 -16.65
C ASN A 454 26.21 20.86 -15.99
N PRO A 455 26.98 21.96 -15.96
CA PRO A 455 26.56 23.22 -15.33
C PRO A 455 25.40 23.92 -16.06
N TRP A 456 25.15 23.57 -17.32
CA TRP A 456 24.01 24.09 -18.07
C TRP A 456 22.69 23.49 -17.61
N ARG A 457 22.72 22.27 -17.04
CA ARG A 457 21.54 21.53 -16.59
C ARG A 457 21.34 21.57 -15.08
N GLY A 458 22.34 22.02 -14.33
CA GLY A 458 22.15 22.37 -12.92
C GLY A 458 23.39 22.90 -12.24
N SER A 459 23.19 23.64 -11.16
CA SER A 459 24.24 24.25 -10.36
C SER A 459 24.00 24.05 -8.87
N VAL A 460 25.05 24.14 -8.05
CA VAL A 460 24.93 24.01 -6.59
C VAL A 460 25.45 25.26 -5.90
N THR A 461 24.60 25.88 -5.08
CA THR A 461 24.95 27.03 -4.25
C THR A 461 24.46 26.80 -2.82
N ASN A 462 25.32 26.98 -1.82
CA ASN A 462 24.98 26.76 -0.40
C ASN A 462 24.32 25.39 -0.12
N ASN A 463 24.87 24.32 -0.70
CA ASN A 463 24.34 22.95 -0.63
C ASN A 463 22.94 22.76 -1.23
N VAL A 464 22.48 23.69 -2.06
CA VAL A 464 21.22 23.60 -2.78
C VAL A 464 21.53 23.39 -4.24
N PHE A 465 21.12 22.26 -4.78
CA PHE A 465 21.11 22.03 -6.21
C PHE A 465 19.90 22.72 -6.84
N THR A 466 20.12 23.46 -7.92
CA THR A 466 19.06 24.06 -8.74
C THR A 466 19.13 23.45 -10.13
N ALA A 467 18.04 22.82 -10.55
CA ALA A 467 17.91 22.22 -11.87
C ALA A 467 17.58 23.28 -12.92
N HIS A 468 18.17 23.16 -14.11
CA HIS A 468 17.93 24.07 -15.23
C HIS A 468 17.29 23.31 -16.41
N ALA A 469 16.29 23.93 -17.02
CA ALA A 469 15.68 23.44 -18.25
C ALA A 469 16.71 23.42 -19.39
N ASP A 470 16.54 22.48 -20.33
CA ASP A 470 17.25 22.57 -21.60
C ASP A 470 16.81 23.81 -22.39
N LEU A 471 17.73 24.44 -23.09
CA LEU A 471 17.43 25.62 -23.90
C LEU A 471 16.64 25.28 -25.18
N LEU A 472 16.86 24.10 -25.75
CA LEU A 472 16.23 23.68 -27.02
C LEU A 472 15.07 22.71 -26.79
N HIS A 473 15.17 21.89 -25.75
CA HIS A 473 14.18 20.86 -25.42
C HIS A 473 13.81 20.91 -23.94
N PRO A 474 12.99 21.88 -23.48
CA PRO A 474 12.68 22.08 -22.05
C PRO A 474 12.13 20.84 -21.31
N ASP A 475 11.65 19.85 -22.05
CA ASP A 475 11.13 18.57 -21.54
C ASP A 475 12.19 17.45 -21.50
N ALA A 476 13.39 17.70 -22.03
CA ALA A 476 14.45 16.71 -22.08
C ALA A 476 15.00 16.42 -20.68
N ARG A 477 14.95 15.15 -20.28
CA ARG A 477 15.55 14.64 -19.05
C ARG A 477 17.05 14.40 -19.21
N THR A 478 17.81 14.47 -18.11
CA THR A 478 19.24 14.14 -18.11
C THR A 478 19.73 13.78 -16.72
N ASP A 479 20.58 12.76 -16.63
CA ASP A 479 21.31 12.45 -15.41
C ASP A 479 22.63 13.21 -15.37
N LEU A 480 22.98 13.75 -14.21
CA LEU A 480 24.25 14.43 -14.01
C LEU A 480 24.85 14.10 -12.65
N ASP A 481 26.19 14.10 -12.63
CA ASP A 481 26.96 13.86 -11.44
C ASP A 481 27.16 15.17 -10.68
N VAL A 482 26.81 15.16 -9.40
CA VAL A 482 27.07 16.24 -8.45
C VAL A 482 28.20 15.80 -7.52
N THR A 483 29.32 16.53 -7.56
CA THR A 483 30.53 16.17 -6.82
C THR A 483 30.85 17.20 -5.74
N ALA A 484 30.96 16.74 -4.49
CA ALA A 484 31.48 17.48 -3.35
C ALA A 484 33.00 17.32 -3.25
N ARG A 485 33.76 18.40 -3.08
CA ARG A 485 35.24 18.37 -3.03
C ARG A 485 35.85 19.29 -1.98
N ALA A 486 36.94 18.85 -1.36
CA ALA A 486 37.82 19.68 -0.55
C ALA A 486 39.29 19.30 -0.83
N GLY A 487 40.02 20.19 -1.53
CA GLY A 487 41.37 19.88 -2.01
C GLY A 487 41.36 18.70 -3.01
N ARG A 488 42.02 17.59 -2.64
CA ARG A 488 42.04 16.35 -3.44
C ARG A 488 40.97 15.33 -3.05
N VAL A 489 40.28 15.55 -1.93
CA VAL A 489 39.23 14.66 -1.44
C VAL A 489 37.91 14.99 -2.14
N SER A 490 37.17 13.96 -2.54
CA SER A 490 35.89 14.13 -3.22
C SER A 490 34.92 12.98 -2.96
N GLY A 491 33.63 13.27 -3.07
CA GLY A 491 32.54 12.30 -3.14
C GLY A 491 31.53 12.70 -4.22
N ARG A 492 30.78 11.74 -4.76
CA ARG A 492 29.85 11.97 -5.88
C ARG A 492 28.49 11.32 -5.63
N THR A 493 27.45 12.01 -6.06
CA THR A 493 26.08 11.47 -6.21
C THR A 493 25.55 11.82 -7.60
N THR A 494 24.53 11.12 -8.05
CA THR A 494 23.89 11.36 -9.37
C THR A 494 22.47 11.85 -9.13
N LEU A 495 22.09 12.94 -9.81
CA LEU A 495 20.74 13.48 -9.81
C LEU A 495 20.15 13.41 -11.22
N SER A 496 18.85 13.13 -11.30
CA SER A 496 18.08 13.16 -12.54
C SER A 496 17.34 14.49 -12.65
N VAL A 497 17.75 15.31 -13.61
CA VAL A 497 17.05 16.55 -13.96
C VAL A 497 15.89 16.21 -14.89
N LEU A 498 14.66 16.43 -14.42
CA LEU A 498 13.43 16.20 -15.16
C LEU A 498 13.04 17.41 -16.02
N GLY A 499 11.98 17.25 -16.83
CA GLY A 499 11.44 18.34 -17.64
C GLY A 499 10.89 19.51 -16.82
N THR A 500 10.41 20.53 -17.52
CA THR A 500 9.71 21.66 -16.89
C THR A 500 8.39 21.16 -16.30
N PRO A 501 8.06 21.49 -15.04
CA PRO A 501 6.80 21.06 -14.45
C PRO A 501 5.62 21.69 -15.20
N VAL A 502 4.62 20.88 -15.51
CA VAL A 502 3.36 21.31 -16.15
C VAL A 502 2.18 21.21 -15.20
N ARG A 503 2.35 20.49 -14.08
CA ARG A 503 1.31 20.24 -13.09
C ARG A 503 1.89 20.11 -11.69
N LEU A 504 1.12 20.57 -10.70
CA LEU A 504 1.33 20.28 -9.29
C LEU A 504 0.30 19.26 -8.78
N GLY A 505 0.61 18.62 -7.68
CA GLY A 505 -0.34 17.83 -6.91
C GLY A 505 0.08 17.74 -5.45
N THR A 506 -0.79 17.19 -4.63
CA THR A 506 -0.56 17.03 -3.19
C THR A 506 -0.71 15.56 -2.79
N SER A 507 -0.13 15.18 -1.65
CA SER A 507 -0.32 13.83 -1.10
C SER A 507 -1.75 13.57 -0.62
N THR A 508 -2.55 14.64 -0.44
CA THR A 508 -3.95 14.59 -0.07
C THR A 508 -4.69 15.82 -0.60
N GLU A 509 -5.94 15.66 -0.98
CA GLU A 509 -6.85 16.76 -1.35
C GLU A 509 -7.43 17.46 -0.12
N GLN A 510 -7.39 16.80 1.05
CA GLN A 510 -7.90 17.34 2.30
C GLN A 510 -7.07 16.92 3.52
N VAL A 511 -6.76 17.89 4.37
CA VAL A 511 -6.21 17.69 5.71
C VAL A 511 -7.35 17.81 6.73
N ALA A 512 -7.79 16.67 7.27
CA ALA A 512 -8.78 16.63 8.34
C ALA A 512 -8.10 16.65 9.72
N LEU A 513 -8.50 17.58 10.58
CA LEU A 513 -7.95 17.79 11.92
C LEU A 513 -9.08 17.67 12.94
N SER A 514 -8.89 16.90 14.01
CA SER A 514 -9.95 16.58 14.97
C SER A 514 -10.38 17.75 15.86
N GLY A 515 -9.55 18.79 16.00
CA GLY A 515 -9.81 19.96 16.83
C GLY A 515 -8.55 20.77 17.10
N ALA A 516 -8.62 21.76 17.97
CA ALA A 516 -7.50 22.66 18.29
C ALA A 516 -6.26 21.87 18.77
N GLY A 517 -5.08 22.21 18.24
CA GLY A 517 -3.81 21.56 18.54
C GLY A 517 -3.57 20.23 17.82
N ALA A 518 -4.57 19.67 17.12
CA ALA A 518 -4.38 18.49 16.28
C ALA A 518 -3.37 18.80 15.16
N LYS A 519 -2.57 17.80 14.79
CA LYS A 519 -1.53 17.90 13.77
C LYS A 519 -1.74 16.88 12.66
N SER A 520 -1.35 17.26 11.45
CA SER A 520 -1.29 16.39 10.28
C SER A 520 -0.16 16.86 9.37
N THR A 521 0.09 16.15 8.28
CA THR A 521 1.12 16.49 7.29
C THR A 521 0.61 16.31 5.87
N PHE A 522 1.19 17.06 4.93
CA PHE A 522 1.01 16.81 3.50
C PHE A 522 2.31 17.09 2.74
N GLN A 523 2.46 16.47 1.57
CA GLN A 523 3.56 16.73 0.64
C GLN A 523 3.02 17.41 -0.62
N VAL A 524 3.90 18.13 -1.31
CA VAL A 524 3.63 18.73 -2.63
C VAL A 524 4.49 18.02 -3.66
N TYR A 525 3.90 17.68 -4.80
CA TYR A 525 4.54 17.03 -5.93
C TYR A 525 4.39 17.89 -7.18
N GLY A 526 5.35 17.73 -8.08
CA GLY A 526 5.35 18.34 -9.40
C GLY A 526 5.56 17.26 -10.43
N TYR A 527 5.02 17.48 -11.62
CA TYR A 527 5.05 16.52 -12.71
C TYR A 527 5.43 17.23 -14.00
N ASP A 528 6.36 16.65 -14.76
CA ASP A 528 6.66 17.08 -16.12
C ASP A 528 5.61 16.55 -17.13
N ALA A 529 5.75 16.94 -18.40
CA ALA A 529 4.81 16.57 -19.46
C ALA A 529 4.71 15.06 -19.73
N ASP A 530 5.75 14.29 -19.37
CA ASP A 530 5.78 12.83 -19.50
C ASP A 530 5.26 12.14 -18.22
N GLY A 531 4.77 12.89 -17.24
CA GLY A 531 4.25 12.36 -15.99
C GLY A 531 5.31 11.93 -14.98
N TYR A 532 6.58 12.31 -15.18
CA TYR A 532 7.62 12.06 -14.19
C TYR A 532 7.45 12.96 -12.98
N GLY A 533 7.28 12.34 -11.81
CA GLY A 533 7.01 13.03 -10.56
C GLY A 533 8.21 13.16 -9.62
N ALA A 534 8.29 14.27 -8.91
CA ALA A 534 9.15 14.46 -7.74
C ALA A 534 8.44 15.31 -6.68
N TRP A 535 8.73 15.05 -5.40
CA TRP A 535 8.28 15.92 -4.32
C TRP A 535 9.06 17.24 -4.34
N LEU A 536 8.44 18.33 -3.90
CA LEU A 536 9.02 19.67 -3.92
C LEU A 536 9.62 20.02 -2.56
N GLU A 537 10.82 20.60 -2.56
CA GLU A 537 11.36 21.21 -1.36
C GLU A 537 10.42 22.31 -0.84
N PRO A 538 10.19 22.42 0.48
CA PRO A 538 9.36 23.50 1.03
C PRO A 538 9.82 24.91 0.64
N ARG A 539 11.10 25.09 0.28
CA ARG A 539 11.66 26.37 -0.19
C ARG A 539 11.18 26.78 -1.59
N ASP A 540 10.74 25.83 -2.40
CA ASP A 540 10.26 26.06 -3.76
C ASP A 540 8.74 26.32 -3.80
N VAL A 541 8.09 26.20 -2.65
CA VAL A 541 6.65 26.26 -2.50
C VAL A 541 6.27 27.48 -1.67
N LYS A 542 5.32 28.26 -2.18
CA LYS A 542 4.62 29.29 -1.42
C LYS A 542 3.21 28.80 -1.11
N LEU A 543 2.76 29.02 0.12
CA LEU A 543 1.41 28.68 0.57
C LEU A 543 0.63 29.94 0.94
N ASP A 544 -0.63 30.00 0.53
CA ASP A 544 -1.60 31.01 0.96
C ASP A 544 -2.78 30.28 1.64
N TYR A 545 -3.12 30.63 2.89
CA TYR A 545 -4.14 29.98 3.71
C TYR A 545 -4.65 30.92 4.82
N ASP A 546 -5.70 30.53 5.56
CA ASP A 546 -6.22 31.27 6.72
C ASP A 546 -5.43 30.95 8.01
N PRO A 547 -4.57 31.86 8.51
CA PRO A 547 -3.76 31.64 9.70
C PRO A 547 -4.56 31.71 11.00
N ALA A 548 -5.86 32.04 10.96
CA ALA A 548 -6.73 31.92 12.13
C ALA A 548 -7.24 30.48 12.33
N VAL A 549 -7.26 29.66 11.27
CA VAL A 549 -7.77 28.28 11.31
C VAL A 549 -6.65 27.26 11.49
N VAL A 550 -5.58 27.38 10.69
CA VAL A 550 -4.44 26.45 10.71
C VAL A 550 -3.11 27.18 10.66
N LYS A 551 -2.07 26.54 11.18
CA LYS A 551 -0.67 26.91 10.99
C LYS A 551 0.00 25.87 10.10
N VAL A 552 0.63 26.28 9.01
CA VAL A 552 1.39 25.39 8.14
C VAL A 552 2.87 25.73 8.22
N GLU A 553 3.71 24.74 8.47
CA GLU A 553 5.16 24.90 8.62
C GLU A 553 5.92 23.89 7.75
N PRO A 554 7.07 24.27 7.17
CA PRO A 554 7.96 23.31 6.54
C PRO A 554 8.31 22.15 7.49
N SER A 555 8.22 20.94 6.97
CA SER A 555 8.72 19.70 7.59
C SER A 555 9.86 19.14 6.72
N ALA A 556 10.46 18.02 7.13
CA ALA A 556 11.59 17.40 6.46
C ALA A 556 11.38 17.21 4.94
N ASP A 557 10.29 16.57 4.54
CA ASP A 557 9.94 16.21 3.16
C ASP A 557 8.55 16.75 2.73
N GLY A 558 8.04 17.77 3.42
CA GLY A 558 6.71 18.31 3.17
C GLY A 558 6.32 19.41 4.14
N PHE A 559 5.07 19.39 4.60
CA PHE A 559 4.49 20.44 5.45
C PHE A 559 3.73 19.83 6.63
N ALA A 560 3.97 20.37 7.83
CA ALA A 560 3.18 20.08 9.01
C ALA A 560 2.05 21.11 9.16
N VAL A 561 0.83 20.63 9.39
CA VAL A 561 -0.37 21.45 9.60
C VAL A 561 -0.84 21.28 11.03
N THR A 562 -1.02 22.38 11.76
CA THR A 562 -1.56 22.38 13.12
C THR A 562 -2.86 23.19 13.17
N ALA A 563 -3.92 22.61 13.74
CA ALA A 563 -5.18 23.31 13.98
C ALA A 563 -5.03 24.38 15.07
N LEU A 564 -5.50 25.60 14.80
CA LEU A 564 -5.49 26.73 15.73
C LEU A 564 -6.87 27.02 16.34
N ALA A 565 -7.94 26.60 15.67
CA ALA A 565 -9.31 26.75 16.15
C ALA A 565 -9.89 25.40 16.62
N ALA A 566 -10.97 25.43 17.42
CA ALA A 566 -11.73 24.22 17.76
C ALA A 566 -12.56 23.71 16.58
N SER A 567 -12.99 24.62 15.71
CA SER A 567 -13.67 24.33 14.45
C SER A 567 -13.36 25.42 13.42
N GLY A 568 -13.24 25.05 12.15
CA GLY A 568 -13.04 25.98 11.04
C GLY A 568 -12.56 25.29 9.77
N ALA A 569 -12.46 26.04 8.67
CA ALA A 569 -11.91 25.53 7.42
C ALA A 569 -11.07 26.58 6.70
N SER A 570 -10.03 26.13 5.98
CA SER A 570 -9.18 26.95 5.13
C SER A 570 -8.96 26.24 3.80
N ALA A 571 -9.07 26.97 2.69
CA ALA A 571 -8.42 26.53 1.45
C ALA A 571 -6.92 26.82 1.60
N ILE A 572 -6.08 25.84 1.28
CA ILE A 572 -4.63 26.03 1.19
C ILE A 572 -4.31 26.07 -0.31
N THR A 573 -3.84 27.22 -0.77
CA THR A 573 -3.36 27.41 -2.14
C THR A 573 -1.86 27.20 -2.19
N VAL A 574 -1.42 26.28 -3.05
CA VAL A 574 -0.03 25.92 -3.25
C VAL A 574 0.47 26.56 -4.54
N HIS A 575 1.59 27.29 -4.47
CA HIS A 575 2.23 27.90 -5.63
C HIS A 575 3.67 27.43 -5.78
N ALA A 576 4.03 26.92 -6.97
CA ALA A 576 5.40 26.55 -7.32
C ALA A 576 5.60 26.59 -8.84
N ALA A 577 6.78 27.03 -9.32
CA ALA A 577 7.11 27.12 -10.75
C ALA A 577 6.06 27.85 -11.64
N GLY A 578 5.31 28.80 -11.09
CA GLY A 578 4.22 29.51 -11.80
C GLY A 578 2.92 28.71 -11.94
N LEU A 579 2.86 27.52 -11.35
CA LEU A 579 1.69 26.67 -11.27
C LEU A 579 1.00 26.80 -9.91
N THR A 580 -0.27 26.41 -9.87
CA THR A 580 -1.09 26.42 -8.66
C THR A 580 -1.83 25.09 -8.52
N THR A 581 -1.96 24.60 -7.29
CA THR A 581 -2.88 23.53 -6.92
C THR A 581 -3.48 23.84 -5.55
N HIS A 582 -4.57 23.18 -5.17
CA HIS A 582 -5.27 23.49 -3.94
C HIS A 582 -5.56 22.24 -3.12
N LEU A 583 -5.64 22.41 -1.79
CA LEU A 583 -6.19 21.41 -0.88
C LEU A 583 -7.01 22.08 0.22
N ALA A 584 -7.95 21.33 0.81
CA ALA A 584 -8.72 21.80 1.95
C ALA A 584 -8.03 21.47 3.28
N ALA A 585 -8.14 22.35 4.27
CA ALA A 585 -7.91 22.02 5.67
C ALA A 585 -9.21 22.23 6.45
N SER A 586 -9.67 21.21 7.15
CA SER A 586 -10.90 21.25 7.96
C SER A 586 -10.60 20.85 9.39
N VAL A 587 -11.14 21.60 10.34
CA VAL A 587 -10.93 21.41 11.78
C VAL A 587 -12.25 21.14 12.48
N GLY A 588 -12.30 20.04 13.21
CA GLY A 588 -13.48 19.57 13.95
C GLY A 588 -14.63 19.11 13.05
N THR A 589 -15.63 18.47 13.67
CA THR A 589 -16.91 18.13 13.05
C THR A 589 -18.06 18.58 13.95
N VAL A 590 -19.22 18.85 13.35
CA VAL A 590 -20.47 19.12 14.07
C VAL A 590 -21.47 18.01 13.70
N PRO A 591 -22.01 17.25 14.67
CA PRO A 591 -23.05 16.27 14.39
C PRO A 591 -24.35 16.98 14.03
N GLN A 592 -25.00 16.54 12.95
CA GLN A 592 -26.30 17.00 12.49
C GLN A 592 -27.23 15.80 12.35
N ILE A 593 -28.38 15.81 13.02
CA ILE A 593 -29.40 14.76 12.85
C ILE A 593 -30.05 14.97 11.48
N ALA A 594 -29.86 13.99 10.59
CA ALA A 594 -30.40 13.96 9.24
C ALA A 594 -31.82 13.37 9.22
N SER A 595 -32.09 12.37 10.05
CA SER A 595 -33.43 11.82 10.28
C SER A 595 -33.50 11.19 11.68
N PRO A 596 -34.56 11.44 12.46
CA PRO A 596 -34.71 10.80 13.76
C PRO A 596 -35.08 9.31 13.63
N LEU A 597 -35.53 8.85 12.45
CA LEU A 597 -35.98 7.46 12.24
C LEU A 597 -37.17 7.03 13.15
N ASP A 598 -38.09 7.96 13.45
CA ASP A 598 -39.31 7.75 14.26
C ASP A 598 -40.39 6.88 13.55
N GLY A 599 -40.05 5.63 13.21
CA GLY A 599 -40.95 4.67 12.56
C GLY A 599 -40.97 4.72 11.02
N PRO A 600 -41.88 3.97 10.38
CA PRO A 600 -41.79 3.65 8.94
C PRO A 600 -42.22 4.78 8.00
N ALA A 601 -42.74 5.90 8.50
CA ALA A 601 -43.17 7.00 7.66
C ALA A 601 -41.99 7.60 6.89
N GLY A 602 -42.11 7.73 5.56
CA GLY A 602 -41.02 8.22 4.70
C GLY A 602 -39.99 7.15 4.30
N TRP A 603 -40.20 5.89 4.68
CA TRP A 603 -39.32 4.77 4.37
C TRP A 603 -40.10 3.62 3.72
N SER A 604 -39.42 2.81 2.92
CA SER A 604 -39.99 1.61 2.30
C SER A 604 -38.99 0.45 2.30
N ALA A 605 -39.47 -0.78 2.46
CA ALA A 605 -38.63 -1.97 2.37
C ALA A 605 -38.57 -2.53 0.94
N SER A 606 -37.40 -3.01 0.55
CA SER A 606 -37.22 -3.85 -0.64
C SER A 606 -36.19 -4.94 -0.34
N VAL A 607 -36.05 -5.91 -1.24
CA VAL A 607 -35.18 -7.08 -1.03
C VAL A 607 -34.42 -7.48 -2.29
N TYR A 608 -33.31 -8.20 -2.12
CA TYR A 608 -32.60 -8.88 -3.20
C TYR A 608 -31.96 -10.19 -2.71
N PRO A 609 -32.05 -11.31 -3.44
CA PRO A 609 -32.94 -11.54 -4.58
C PRO A 609 -34.38 -11.76 -4.10
N ALA A 610 -35.34 -11.83 -5.01
CA ALA A 610 -36.77 -11.97 -4.73
C ALA A 610 -37.20 -13.03 -3.66
N VAL A 611 -36.37 -14.05 -3.39
CA VAL A 611 -36.67 -15.12 -2.42
C VAL A 611 -36.59 -14.69 -0.93
N VAL A 612 -35.88 -13.60 -0.64
CA VAL A 612 -35.71 -13.07 0.74
C VAL A 612 -36.88 -12.17 1.17
N GLY A 613 -36.92 -11.75 2.43
CA GLY A 613 -38.01 -10.94 3.00
C GLY A 613 -37.54 -9.73 3.80
N ALA A 614 -38.33 -8.65 3.80
CA ALA A 614 -38.11 -7.45 4.62
C ALA A 614 -39.44 -6.74 4.93
N ALA A 615 -39.59 -6.22 6.14
CA ALA A 615 -40.74 -5.42 6.57
C ALA A 615 -40.31 -4.31 7.55
N LEU A 616 -40.97 -3.14 7.47
CA LEU A 616 -40.72 -2.01 8.36
C LEU A 616 -41.83 -1.83 9.39
N SER A 617 -41.47 -1.54 10.64
CA SER A 617 -42.41 -1.24 11.71
C SER A 617 -41.85 -0.19 12.67
N ALA A 618 -42.68 0.37 13.54
CA ALA A 618 -42.21 1.22 14.64
C ALA A 618 -41.77 0.35 15.82
N ALA A 619 -40.75 0.79 16.56
CA ALA A 619 -40.24 0.17 17.78
C ALA A 619 -39.81 1.24 18.80
N PRO A 620 -39.49 0.89 20.06
CA PRO A 620 -38.88 1.84 21.00
C PRO A 620 -37.51 2.31 20.51
N GLY A 621 -37.27 3.62 20.53
CA GLY A 621 -35.99 4.27 20.19
C GLY A 621 -34.95 4.16 21.31
N HIS A 622 -33.72 4.57 21.01
CA HIS A 622 -32.56 4.60 21.90
C HIS A 622 -32.73 5.62 23.04
N ASP A 623 -33.33 6.77 22.75
CA ASP A 623 -33.55 7.86 23.72
C ASP A 623 -34.87 7.71 24.51
N GLY A 624 -35.62 6.64 24.26
CA GLY A 624 -36.95 6.39 24.81
C GLY A 624 -38.11 6.87 23.92
N GLY A 625 -37.82 7.44 22.75
CA GLY A 625 -38.76 7.81 21.69
C GLY A 625 -39.18 6.63 20.79
N GLN A 626 -39.43 6.90 19.50
CA GLN A 626 -39.72 5.86 18.50
C GLN A 626 -38.48 5.60 17.64
N GLY A 627 -38.30 4.35 17.21
CA GLY A 627 -37.27 3.95 16.26
C GLY A 627 -37.88 3.18 15.09
N LEU A 628 -37.10 3.03 14.02
CA LEU A 628 -37.46 2.30 12.81
C LEU A 628 -36.96 0.87 12.90
N ALA A 629 -37.88 -0.10 12.95
CA ALA A 629 -37.52 -1.51 12.92
C ALA A 629 -37.54 -2.08 11.50
N LEU A 630 -36.54 -2.92 11.20
CA LEU A 630 -36.46 -3.77 10.03
C LEU A 630 -36.49 -5.23 10.48
N ASP A 631 -37.60 -5.90 10.19
CA ASP A 631 -37.70 -7.35 10.26
C ASP A 631 -37.24 -7.94 8.92
N TYR A 632 -36.30 -8.88 8.92
CA TYR A 632 -35.69 -9.40 7.69
C TYR A 632 -35.54 -10.93 7.69
N ARG A 633 -35.53 -11.52 6.50
CA ARG A 633 -35.27 -12.95 6.26
C ARG A 633 -34.27 -13.13 5.13
N LEU A 634 -33.00 -13.36 5.47
CA LEU A 634 -31.91 -13.59 4.52
C LEU A 634 -31.67 -15.10 4.33
N THR A 635 -32.71 -15.81 3.88
CA THR A 635 -32.67 -17.26 3.66
C THR A 635 -33.12 -17.66 2.25
N GLY A 636 -32.74 -18.86 1.80
CA GLY A 636 -33.37 -19.53 0.65
C GLY A 636 -32.59 -19.48 -0.67
N THR A 637 -31.36 -18.96 -0.65
CA THR A 637 -30.41 -18.99 -1.77
C THR A 637 -28.99 -18.86 -1.26
N ASN A 638 -28.00 -19.35 -2.01
CA ASN A 638 -26.58 -19.22 -1.69
C ASN A 638 -25.95 -17.94 -2.27
N ALA A 639 -26.67 -17.19 -3.10
CA ALA A 639 -26.27 -15.87 -3.59
C ALA A 639 -26.35 -14.80 -2.48
N THR A 640 -25.71 -13.64 -2.69
CA THR A 640 -25.82 -12.48 -1.78
C THR A 640 -27.27 -12.09 -1.53
N ARG A 641 -27.64 -11.94 -0.25
CA ARG A 641 -29.01 -11.64 0.21
C ARG A 641 -29.03 -10.31 0.95
N ALA A 642 -29.94 -9.41 0.60
CA ALA A 642 -30.05 -8.09 1.19
C ALA A 642 -31.50 -7.68 1.48
N ALA A 643 -31.68 -6.98 2.61
CA ALA A 643 -32.92 -6.34 3.04
C ALA A 643 -32.69 -4.84 3.17
N TYR A 644 -33.38 -4.05 2.35
CA TYR A 644 -33.14 -2.61 2.19
C TYR A 644 -34.19 -1.76 2.89
N ILE A 645 -33.75 -0.66 3.47
CA ILE A 645 -34.57 0.48 3.92
C ILE A 645 -34.31 1.64 2.94
N ASN A 646 -35.30 1.93 2.10
CA ASN A 646 -35.21 2.97 1.08
C ASN A 646 -35.90 4.25 1.56
N ALA A 647 -35.19 5.37 1.48
CA ALA A 647 -35.77 6.68 1.74
C ALA A 647 -36.76 7.04 0.61
N ALA A 648 -37.97 7.46 0.96
CA ALA A 648 -38.96 7.92 -0.03
C ALA A 648 -38.48 9.17 -0.79
N THR A 649 -37.70 10.01 -0.10
CA THR A 649 -36.97 11.15 -0.68
C THR A 649 -35.50 10.99 -0.27
N PRO A 650 -34.55 10.93 -1.23
CA PRO A 650 -33.13 10.88 -0.90
C PRO A 650 -32.72 12.02 0.04
N ILE A 651 -31.93 11.71 1.06
CA ILE A 651 -31.52 12.66 2.11
C ILE A 651 -30.18 13.29 1.69
N PRO A 652 -30.14 14.60 1.34
CA PRO A 652 -28.91 15.23 0.87
C PRO A 652 -27.84 15.25 1.97
N LEU A 653 -26.60 14.88 1.61
CA LEU A 653 -25.45 15.03 2.50
C LEU A 653 -25.00 16.50 2.47
N PRO A 654 -24.92 17.19 3.62
CA PRO A 654 -24.32 18.51 3.70
C PRO A 654 -22.89 18.50 3.17
N ALA A 655 -22.47 19.57 2.50
CA ALA A 655 -21.07 19.74 2.09
C ALA A 655 -20.14 19.66 3.31
N GLY A 656 -19.05 18.89 3.21
CA GLY A 656 -18.13 18.66 4.33
C GLY A 656 -18.51 17.49 5.24
N THR A 657 -19.55 16.71 4.94
CA THR A 657 -19.85 15.47 5.67
C THR A 657 -18.66 14.51 5.64
N GLN A 658 -18.08 14.22 6.81
CA GLN A 658 -16.97 13.28 6.97
C GLN A 658 -17.44 11.89 7.39
N LYS A 659 -18.56 11.80 8.12
CA LYS A 659 -19.14 10.51 8.53
C LYS A 659 -20.66 10.50 8.49
N ILE A 660 -21.22 9.32 8.27
CA ILE A 660 -22.63 9.00 8.47
C ILE A 660 -22.72 8.12 9.72
N GLY A 661 -23.62 8.45 10.65
CA GLY A 661 -23.83 7.69 11.87
C GLY A 661 -25.30 7.33 12.07
N LEU A 662 -25.56 6.29 12.87
CA LEU A 662 -26.88 5.98 13.39
C LEU A 662 -26.78 5.05 14.61
N TRP A 663 -27.77 5.09 15.48
CA TRP A 663 -27.94 4.10 16.54
C TRP A 663 -28.58 2.83 15.99
N VAL A 664 -28.04 1.67 16.38
CA VAL A 664 -28.51 0.35 15.96
C VAL A 664 -28.71 -0.53 17.18
N ASN A 665 -29.94 -1.00 17.39
CA ASN A 665 -30.26 -2.08 18.30
C ASN A 665 -30.05 -3.41 17.57
N GLY A 666 -28.95 -4.09 17.89
CA GLY A 666 -28.55 -5.32 17.21
C GLY A 666 -29.29 -6.56 17.71
N ASP A 667 -29.38 -7.57 16.86
CA ASP A 667 -29.95 -8.89 17.16
C ASP A 667 -28.88 -10.00 17.31
N GLY A 668 -27.61 -9.67 17.15
CA GLY A 668 -26.47 -10.58 17.27
C GLY A 668 -26.35 -11.61 16.13
N LYS A 669 -27.03 -11.42 15.00
CA LYS A 669 -27.02 -12.38 13.88
C LYS A 669 -25.87 -12.19 12.88
N GLY A 670 -25.15 -11.08 12.97
CA GLY A 670 -23.94 -10.84 12.19
C GLY A 670 -24.17 -10.23 10.80
N ALA A 671 -25.37 -9.69 10.52
CA ALA A 671 -25.63 -9.05 9.23
C ALA A 671 -24.68 -7.88 8.98
N TRP A 672 -24.18 -7.76 7.75
CA TRP A 672 -23.35 -6.63 7.32
C TRP A 672 -24.27 -5.43 7.05
N LEU A 673 -24.06 -4.32 7.75
CA LEU A 673 -24.84 -3.09 7.61
C LEU A 673 -24.15 -2.06 6.72
N ARG A 674 -24.85 -1.59 5.69
CA ARG A 674 -24.31 -0.70 4.64
C ARG A 674 -25.26 0.47 4.35
N ALA A 675 -24.74 1.54 3.78
CA ALA A 675 -25.49 2.68 3.26
C ALA A 675 -25.09 2.98 1.82
N GLU A 676 -26.04 3.47 1.04
CA GLU A 676 -25.86 3.83 -0.37
C GLU A 676 -26.17 5.31 -0.59
N LEU A 677 -25.22 5.97 -1.24
CA LEU A 677 -25.24 7.37 -1.62
C LEU A 677 -25.37 7.48 -3.13
N HIS A 678 -26.08 8.48 -3.62
CA HIS A 678 -26.15 8.79 -5.05
C HIS A 678 -25.68 10.22 -5.29
N ASP A 679 -24.89 10.42 -6.34
CA ASP A 679 -24.55 11.75 -6.84
C ASP A 679 -25.67 12.39 -7.69
N ALA A 680 -25.45 13.62 -8.14
CA ALA A 680 -26.39 14.34 -9.01
C ALA A 680 -26.58 13.68 -10.41
N ALA A 681 -25.65 12.83 -10.83
CA ALA A 681 -25.74 12.02 -12.06
C ALA A 681 -26.38 10.63 -11.81
N ASN A 682 -26.90 10.41 -10.59
CA ASN A 682 -27.52 9.17 -10.12
C ASN A 682 -26.56 7.97 -10.12
N VAL A 683 -25.28 8.21 -9.86
CA VAL A 683 -24.23 7.19 -9.69
C VAL A 683 -24.15 6.80 -8.21
N ALA A 684 -24.19 5.50 -7.92
CA ALA A 684 -24.17 4.97 -6.57
C ALA A 684 -22.76 4.91 -5.97
N SER A 685 -22.64 5.20 -4.68
CA SER A 685 -21.44 5.03 -3.84
C SER A 685 -21.86 4.32 -2.55
N ILE A 686 -21.17 3.24 -2.17
CA ILE A 686 -21.54 2.43 -0.99
C ILE A 686 -20.55 2.68 0.16
N VAL A 687 -21.08 2.82 1.37
CA VAL A 687 -20.29 2.93 2.61
C VAL A 687 -20.72 1.88 3.62
N ASP A 688 -19.75 1.31 4.34
CA ASP A 688 -20.00 0.26 5.34
C ASP A 688 -20.19 0.88 6.72
N LEU A 689 -21.40 0.76 7.28
CA LEU A 689 -21.74 1.25 8.62
C LEU A 689 -21.24 0.29 9.70
N SER A 690 -21.32 -1.01 9.45
CA SER A 690 -20.74 -2.05 10.31
C SER A 690 -20.59 -3.35 9.54
N LEU A 691 -19.39 -3.96 9.56
CA LEU A 691 -19.12 -5.21 8.84
C LEU A 691 -19.87 -6.43 9.39
N SER A 692 -20.38 -6.35 10.62
CA SER A 692 -21.16 -7.42 11.24
C SER A 692 -21.92 -6.88 12.45
N VAL A 693 -23.24 -7.07 12.49
CA VAL A 693 -24.07 -6.79 13.68
C VAL A 693 -24.11 -8.01 14.59
N ASP A 694 -23.00 -8.28 15.27
CA ASP A 694 -22.79 -9.42 16.19
C ASP A 694 -23.12 -9.11 17.66
N TRP A 695 -23.67 -7.92 17.94
CA TRP A 695 -24.06 -7.49 19.28
C TRP A 695 -25.58 -7.48 19.46
N THR A 696 -26.01 -7.51 20.72
CA THR A 696 -27.38 -7.23 21.13
C THR A 696 -27.48 -5.90 21.87
N GLY A 697 -28.55 -5.14 21.65
CA GLY A 697 -28.75 -3.84 22.29
C GLY A 697 -28.23 -2.66 21.45
N TRP A 698 -28.38 -1.44 21.98
CA TRP A 698 -28.01 -0.20 21.28
C TRP A 698 -26.51 0.02 21.19
N ARG A 699 -26.03 0.29 19.97
CA ARG A 699 -24.67 0.75 19.68
C ARG A 699 -24.75 1.81 18.58
N TYR A 700 -24.03 2.91 18.76
CA TYR A 700 -23.86 3.91 17.71
C TYR A 700 -22.79 3.41 16.73
N VAL A 701 -23.14 3.34 15.45
CA VAL A 701 -22.23 2.95 14.38
C VAL A 701 -22.00 4.12 13.45
N THR A 702 -20.83 4.19 12.84
CA THR A 702 -20.48 5.29 11.92
C THR A 702 -19.67 4.75 10.75
N ALA A 703 -19.89 5.31 9.56
CA ALA A 703 -19.08 5.11 8.37
C ALA A 703 -18.41 6.42 7.95
N ALA A 704 -17.13 6.38 7.60
CA ALA A 704 -16.49 7.52 6.95
C ALA A 704 -17.06 7.69 5.52
N VAL A 705 -17.34 8.92 5.12
CA VAL A 705 -17.64 9.27 3.72
C VAL A 705 -16.31 9.35 2.98
N PRO A 706 -16.10 8.58 1.89
CA PRO A 706 -14.88 8.66 1.10
C PRO A 706 -14.60 10.11 0.65
N ALA A 707 -13.34 10.53 0.77
CA ALA A 707 -12.92 11.82 0.25
C ALA A 707 -13.04 11.86 -1.28
N GLY A 708 -13.31 13.04 -1.83
CA GLY A 708 -13.36 13.27 -3.29
C GLY A 708 -14.64 12.82 -4.00
N LEU A 709 -15.64 12.26 -3.30
CA LEU A 709 -16.93 11.92 -3.92
C LEU A 709 -17.53 13.12 -4.68
N PRO A 710 -18.17 12.91 -5.86
CA PRO A 710 -18.79 13.98 -6.62
C PRO A 710 -19.80 14.78 -5.79
N ALA A 711 -19.92 16.08 -6.06
CA ALA A 711 -20.86 16.94 -5.35
C ALA A 711 -22.31 16.49 -5.50
N GLY A 712 -23.13 16.80 -4.49
CA GLY A 712 -24.57 16.49 -4.49
C GLY A 712 -24.91 15.06 -4.05
N GLN A 713 -24.03 14.42 -3.27
CA GLN A 713 -24.34 13.13 -2.65
C GLN A 713 -25.64 13.18 -1.83
N ALA A 714 -26.48 12.17 -1.97
CA ALA A 714 -27.67 11.97 -1.16
C ALA A 714 -27.80 10.51 -0.73
N LEU A 715 -28.10 10.27 0.55
CA LEU A 715 -28.40 8.93 1.06
C LEU A 715 -29.75 8.46 0.50
N THR A 716 -29.72 7.38 -0.28
CA THR A 716 -30.92 6.78 -0.88
C THR A 716 -31.44 5.63 -0.04
N ARG A 717 -30.55 4.82 0.54
CA ARG A 717 -30.91 3.66 1.34
C ARG A 717 -29.81 3.22 2.30
N PHE A 718 -30.20 2.46 3.31
CA PHE A 718 -29.28 1.66 4.12
C PHE A 718 -29.88 0.26 4.33
N TYR A 719 -29.05 -0.75 4.51
CA TYR A 719 -29.49 -2.13 4.35
C TYR A 719 -28.60 -3.13 5.08
N ALA A 720 -29.21 -4.26 5.44
CA ALA A 720 -28.54 -5.44 5.97
C ALA A 720 -28.28 -6.43 4.83
N VAL A 721 -27.06 -6.95 4.72
CA VAL A 721 -26.66 -7.92 3.68
C VAL A 721 -25.89 -9.11 4.27
N GLU A 722 -26.06 -10.27 3.66
CA GLU A 722 -25.35 -11.51 3.97
C GLU A 722 -24.85 -12.13 2.67
N ASN A 723 -23.54 -12.29 2.52
CA ASN A 723 -22.88 -12.78 1.31
C ASN A 723 -22.15 -14.12 1.52
N VAL A 724 -22.09 -14.66 2.75
CA VAL A 724 -21.55 -16.00 3.02
C VAL A 724 -22.62 -17.03 2.67
N PRO A 725 -22.38 -17.95 1.71
CA PRO A 725 -23.41 -18.88 1.23
C PRO A 725 -24.11 -19.69 2.32
N ASP A 726 -23.35 -20.12 3.33
CA ASP A 726 -23.82 -21.02 4.39
C ASP A 726 -24.49 -20.30 5.58
N GLN A 727 -24.43 -18.96 5.62
CA GLN A 727 -25.07 -18.16 6.66
C GLN A 727 -26.49 -17.79 6.23
N GLN A 728 -27.48 -18.37 6.89
CA GLN A 728 -28.90 -18.26 6.54
C GLN A 728 -29.70 -17.99 7.82
N TYR A 729 -30.29 -16.80 7.93
CA TYR A 729 -31.00 -16.40 9.15
C TYR A 729 -32.06 -15.34 8.90
N GLU A 730 -32.91 -15.15 9.90
CA GLU A 730 -33.90 -14.08 10.02
C GLU A 730 -33.70 -13.37 11.36
N GLY A 731 -34.10 -12.10 11.41
CA GLY A 731 -33.82 -11.24 12.54
C GLY A 731 -34.55 -9.91 12.49
N ARG A 732 -34.20 -9.04 13.44
CA ARG A 732 -34.80 -7.72 13.59
C ARG A 732 -33.76 -6.72 14.06
N LEU A 733 -33.54 -5.67 13.27
CA LEU A 733 -32.74 -4.52 13.67
C LEU A 733 -33.66 -3.34 13.98
N VAL A 734 -33.30 -2.50 14.95
CA VAL A 734 -33.98 -1.22 15.20
C VAL A 734 -32.97 -0.09 15.06
N PHE A 735 -33.37 0.97 14.37
CA PHE A 735 -32.54 2.11 14.03
C PHE A 735 -33.11 3.39 14.64
N ASP A 736 -32.22 4.28 15.07
CA ASP A 736 -32.57 5.57 15.64
C ASP A 736 -31.51 6.62 15.30
N ASP A 737 -31.89 7.90 15.21
CA ASP A 737 -31.00 9.06 15.04
C ASP A 737 -29.94 8.89 13.94
N LEU A 738 -30.36 8.89 12.67
CA LEU A 738 -29.46 9.00 11.53
C LEU A 738 -28.80 10.39 11.54
N THR A 739 -27.48 10.43 11.59
CA THR A 739 -26.67 11.66 11.72
C THR A 739 -25.61 11.78 10.64
N PHE A 740 -25.21 13.03 10.36
CA PHE A 740 -24.04 13.38 9.58
C PHE A 740 -23.03 14.14 10.47
N GLU A 741 -21.78 13.70 10.52
CA GLU A 741 -20.68 14.47 11.13
C GLU A 741 -20.11 15.40 10.06
N VAL A 742 -20.47 16.68 10.12
CA VAL A 742 -20.13 17.66 9.09
C VAL A 742 -18.95 18.49 9.54
N ALA A 743 -17.84 18.40 8.81
CA ALA A 743 -16.74 19.33 8.98
C ALA A 743 -17.07 20.65 8.30
N PRO A 744 -16.63 21.79 8.86
CA PRO A 744 -16.64 23.04 8.14
C PRO A 744 -15.89 22.86 6.81
N SER A 745 -16.45 23.40 5.72
CA SER A 745 -15.85 23.35 4.39
C SER A 745 -15.41 24.75 3.96
N ALA A 746 -14.24 24.83 3.34
CA ALA A 746 -13.82 26.02 2.61
C ALA A 746 -14.15 25.86 1.12
N THR A 747 -14.44 26.96 0.42
CA THR A 747 -14.54 26.94 -1.03
C THR A 747 -13.14 26.77 -1.61
N VAL A 748 -12.84 25.59 -2.13
CA VAL A 748 -11.58 25.29 -2.81
C VAL A 748 -11.78 25.53 -4.32
N PRO A 749 -10.96 26.36 -4.97
CA PRO A 749 -10.99 26.48 -6.42
C PRO A 749 -10.71 25.13 -7.08
N ALA A 750 -11.46 24.78 -8.12
CA ALA A 750 -11.19 23.57 -8.88
C ALA A 750 -9.88 23.71 -9.65
N ASP A 751 -9.00 22.73 -9.51
CA ASP A 751 -7.82 22.63 -10.36
C ASP A 751 -8.20 22.21 -11.79
N PRO A 752 -7.48 22.68 -12.83
CA PRO A 752 -7.73 22.24 -14.19
C PRO A 752 -7.61 20.71 -14.33
N PRO A 753 -8.51 20.05 -15.09
CA PRO A 753 -8.41 18.62 -15.32
C PRO A 753 -7.14 18.29 -16.11
N VAL A 754 -6.55 17.15 -15.79
CA VAL A 754 -5.32 16.67 -16.41
C VAL A 754 -5.68 15.72 -17.53
N HIS A 755 -5.33 16.08 -18.77
CA HIS A 755 -5.57 15.25 -19.94
C HIS A 755 -4.25 14.71 -20.46
N ASP A 756 -4.14 13.39 -20.67
CA ASP A 756 -2.97 12.81 -21.32
C ASP A 756 -3.05 13.07 -22.84
N PRO A 757 -2.02 13.68 -23.45
CA PRO A 757 -2.01 14.00 -24.88
C PRO A 757 -2.01 12.78 -25.80
N ALA A 758 -1.76 11.57 -25.28
CA ALA A 758 -1.90 10.33 -26.05
C ALA A 758 -3.36 10.03 -26.41
N LEU A 759 -4.34 10.59 -25.70
CA LEU A 759 -5.74 10.49 -26.09
C LEU A 759 -6.06 11.49 -27.20
N VAL A 760 -6.52 10.98 -28.33
CA VAL A 760 -6.91 11.81 -29.47
C VAL A 760 -8.26 12.45 -29.19
N THR A 761 -8.34 13.79 -29.22
CA THR A 761 -9.60 14.53 -29.00
C THR A 761 -10.09 15.31 -30.22
N ASP A 762 -9.23 15.52 -31.22
CA ASP A 762 -9.48 16.39 -32.36
C ASP A 762 -9.12 15.81 -33.73
N GLY A 763 -8.89 14.51 -33.82
CA GLY A 763 -8.51 13.85 -35.07
C GLY A 763 -8.67 12.34 -35.03
N THR A 764 -7.77 11.64 -35.75
CA THR A 764 -7.72 10.17 -35.77
C THR A 764 -6.33 9.63 -35.44
N LEU A 765 -6.23 8.34 -35.10
CA LEU A 765 -5.00 7.63 -34.77
C LEU A 765 -4.05 7.45 -35.95
N GLY A 766 -4.49 7.70 -37.19
CA GLY A 766 -3.74 7.35 -38.39
C GLY A 766 -3.76 5.83 -38.68
N SER A 767 -2.91 5.38 -39.60
CA SER A 767 -2.96 4.02 -40.19
C SER A 767 -1.68 3.17 -40.03
N GLY A 768 -0.70 3.61 -39.24
CA GLY A 768 0.55 2.88 -38.96
C GLY A 768 0.57 2.20 -37.58
N GLY A 769 1.54 1.32 -37.34
CA GLY A 769 1.72 0.61 -36.06
C GLY A 769 0.73 -0.53 -35.82
N LEU A 770 0.84 -1.17 -34.64
CA LEU A 770 -0.11 -2.16 -34.16
C LEU A 770 -1.39 -1.48 -33.67
N ARG A 771 -2.55 -1.93 -34.14
CA ARG A 771 -3.87 -1.42 -33.77
C ARG A 771 -4.65 -2.44 -32.95
N ILE A 772 -5.00 -2.09 -31.72
CA ILE A 772 -5.71 -2.95 -30.78
C ILE A 772 -7.07 -2.33 -30.46
N ALA A 773 -8.16 -3.02 -30.76
CA ALA A 773 -9.49 -2.60 -30.28
C ALA A 773 -9.78 -3.30 -28.94
N VAL A 774 -10.09 -2.54 -27.90
CA VAL A 774 -10.33 -3.01 -26.53
C VAL A 774 -11.82 -2.96 -26.22
N VAL A 775 -12.38 -4.11 -25.85
CA VAL A 775 -13.78 -4.30 -25.46
C VAL A 775 -13.81 -4.96 -24.08
N SER A 776 -14.67 -4.51 -23.17
CA SER A 776 -14.75 -5.07 -21.81
C SER A 776 -16.12 -4.81 -21.18
N ASP A 777 -16.40 -5.43 -20.04
CA ASP A 777 -17.51 -5.03 -19.16
C ASP A 777 -18.88 -5.01 -19.87
N ALA A 778 -19.16 -6.07 -20.62
CA ALA A 778 -20.47 -6.28 -21.22
C ALA A 778 -21.46 -6.93 -20.24
N GLN A 779 -20.96 -7.83 -19.39
CA GLN A 779 -21.67 -8.54 -18.32
C GLN A 779 -23.04 -9.11 -18.76
N PHE A 780 -23.09 -9.85 -19.87
CA PHE A 780 -24.33 -10.54 -20.26
C PHE A 780 -24.44 -11.94 -19.64
N THR A 781 -25.67 -12.47 -19.61
CA THR A 781 -25.98 -13.83 -19.13
C THR A 781 -26.64 -14.68 -20.21
N ALA A 782 -26.50 -15.99 -20.10
CA ALA A 782 -27.18 -16.98 -20.93
C ALA A 782 -28.70 -17.03 -20.72
N ASP A 783 -29.20 -16.40 -19.64
CA ASP A 783 -30.64 -16.32 -19.35
C ASP A 783 -31.35 -15.33 -20.29
N ALA A 784 -30.60 -14.37 -20.86
CA ALA A 784 -31.08 -13.38 -21.83
C ALA A 784 -30.18 -13.32 -23.08
N PRO A 785 -30.12 -14.40 -23.88
CA PRO A 785 -29.16 -14.54 -24.99
C PRO A 785 -29.39 -13.56 -26.14
N ASP A 786 -30.59 -12.99 -26.24
CA ASP A 786 -30.97 -11.93 -27.19
C ASP A 786 -31.26 -10.59 -26.47
N GLY A 787 -30.81 -10.46 -25.22
CA GLY A 787 -31.03 -9.29 -24.38
C GLY A 787 -30.22 -8.06 -24.79
N PRO A 788 -30.51 -6.89 -24.17
CA PRO A 788 -29.88 -5.62 -24.53
C PRO A 788 -28.35 -5.62 -24.34
N LEU A 789 -27.82 -6.30 -23.31
CA LEU A 789 -26.37 -6.38 -23.06
C LEU A 789 -25.64 -7.17 -24.16
N VAL A 790 -26.22 -8.28 -24.63
CA VAL A 790 -25.67 -9.05 -25.76
C VAL A 790 -25.71 -8.21 -27.05
N ALA A 791 -26.81 -7.49 -27.28
CA ALA A 791 -26.93 -6.61 -28.45
C ALA A 791 -25.86 -5.50 -28.44
N GLN A 792 -25.59 -4.90 -27.29
CA GLN A 792 -24.54 -3.89 -27.14
C GLN A 792 -23.13 -4.47 -27.30
N ALA A 793 -22.85 -5.64 -26.71
CA ALA A 793 -21.57 -6.33 -26.91
C ALA A 793 -21.30 -6.61 -28.39
N ARG A 794 -22.32 -7.10 -29.12
CA ARG A 794 -22.22 -7.33 -30.58
C ARG A 794 -22.01 -6.04 -31.35
N ARG A 795 -22.69 -4.95 -30.98
CA ARG A 795 -22.49 -3.63 -31.58
C ARG A 795 -21.03 -3.18 -31.43
N ALA A 796 -20.50 -3.21 -30.20
CA ALA A 796 -19.12 -2.82 -29.92
C ALA A 796 -18.11 -3.65 -30.74
N MET A 797 -18.29 -4.98 -30.81
CA MET A 797 -17.42 -5.85 -31.62
C MET A 797 -17.50 -5.55 -33.12
N ARG A 798 -18.70 -5.27 -33.66
CA ARG A 798 -18.85 -4.90 -35.09
C ARG A 798 -18.21 -3.55 -35.41
N GLU A 799 -18.40 -2.57 -34.55
CA GLU A 799 -17.77 -1.25 -34.68
C GLU A 799 -16.24 -1.36 -34.58
N ALA A 800 -15.75 -2.17 -33.63
CA ALA A 800 -14.34 -2.49 -33.50
C ALA A 800 -13.78 -3.10 -34.79
N VAL A 801 -14.40 -4.15 -35.34
CA VAL A 801 -13.99 -4.76 -36.62
C VAL A 801 -14.03 -3.74 -37.77
N ALA A 802 -15.05 -2.88 -37.83
CA ALA A 802 -15.17 -1.86 -38.86
C ALA A 802 -14.04 -0.82 -38.84
N ALA A 803 -13.43 -0.58 -37.67
CA ALA A 803 -12.26 0.28 -37.51
C ALA A 803 -10.93 -0.34 -37.96
N LYS A 804 -10.97 -1.59 -38.46
CA LYS A 804 -9.83 -2.36 -38.99
C LYS A 804 -8.64 -2.42 -38.02
N PRO A 805 -8.82 -2.98 -36.81
CA PRO A 805 -7.71 -3.26 -35.91
C PRO A 805 -6.94 -4.49 -36.40
N ASP A 806 -5.70 -4.63 -35.94
CA ASP A 806 -4.90 -5.84 -36.15
C ASP A 806 -5.35 -6.97 -35.21
N LEU A 807 -5.87 -6.61 -34.03
CA LEU A 807 -6.48 -7.55 -33.08
C LEU A 807 -7.57 -6.89 -32.22
N VAL A 808 -8.46 -7.72 -31.67
CA VAL A 808 -9.42 -7.33 -30.63
C VAL A 808 -9.00 -7.94 -29.30
N LEU A 809 -8.84 -7.10 -28.28
CA LEU A 809 -8.59 -7.49 -26.90
C LEU A 809 -9.91 -7.41 -26.11
N ILE A 810 -10.38 -8.56 -25.63
CA ILE A 810 -11.49 -8.65 -24.69
C ILE A 810 -10.89 -8.61 -23.29
N ASN A 811 -11.03 -7.49 -22.59
CA ASN A 811 -10.34 -7.26 -21.32
C ASN A 811 -11.25 -7.47 -20.11
N GLY A 812 -11.78 -8.69 -19.98
CA GLY A 812 -12.60 -9.14 -18.85
C GLY A 812 -14.05 -8.65 -18.85
N ASP A 813 -14.84 -9.26 -17.96
CA ASP A 813 -16.25 -9.00 -17.69
C ASP A 813 -17.15 -9.02 -18.93
N LEU A 814 -16.90 -9.93 -19.86
CA LEU A 814 -17.79 -10.13 -21.00
C LEU A 814 -19.09 -10.81 -20.55
N VAL A 815 -18.97 -11.77 -19.61
CA VAL A 815 -20.10 -12.44 -18.96
C VAL A 815 -20.28 -11.93 -17.52
N ASP A 816 -21.47 -12.10 -16.97
CA ASP A 816 -21.78 -11.63 -15.61
C ASP A 816 -21.48 -12.64 -14.50
N ARG A 817 -21.69 -13.96 -14.69
CA ARG A 817 -21.64 -14.92 -13.57
C ARG A 817 -20.50 -15.95 -13.65
N GLY A 818 -19.74 -15.96 -14.75
CA GLY A 818 -18.66 -16.93 -14.96
C GLY A 818 -19.13 -18.39 -15.03
N THR A 819 -20.36 -18.66 -15.45
CA THR A 819 -20.89 -20.03 -15.55
C THR A 819 -20.63 -20.65 -16.93
N ALA A 820 -20.59 -21.99 -17.02
CA ALA A 820 -20.40 -22.68 -18.30
C ALA A 820 -21.44 -22.29 -19.40
N PRO A 821 -22.75 -22.12 -19.10
CA PRO A 821 -23.70 -21.58 -20.08
C PRO A 821 -23.38 -20.16 -20.54
N ASP A 822 -22.96 -19.28 -19.64
CA ASP A 822 -22.59 -17.90 -19.99
C ASP A 822 -21.36 -17.90 -20.91
N PHE A 823 -20.35 -18.75 -20.62
CA PHE A 823 -19.18 -18.91 -21.49
C PHE A 823 -19.52 -19.50 -22.86
N ALA A 824 -20.47 -20.44 -22.94
CA ALA A 824 -20.94 -20.97 -24.22
C ALA A 824 -21.61 -19.87 -25.06
N LEU A 825 -22.40 -18.98 -24.44
CA LEU A 825 -22.96 -17.82 -25.11
C LEU A 825 -21.86 -16.84 -25.55
N ALA A 826 -20.89 -16.53 -24.68
CA ALA A 826 -19.78 -15.66 -25.02
C ALA A 826 -18.97 -16.20 -26.21
N ARG A 827 -18.69 -17.50 -26.22
CA ARG A 827 -18.03 -18.17 -27.34
C ARG A 827 -18.81 -17.99 -28.64
N LYS A 828 -20.12 -18.20 -28.60
CA LYS A 828 -21.00 -17.99 -29.77
C LYS A 828 -20.93 -16.54 -30.27
N VAL A 829 -21.02 -15.55 -29.38
CA VAL A 829 -20.93 -14.13 -29.74
C VAL A 829 -19.59 -13.81 -30.40
N ILE A 830 -18.48 -14.28 -29.82
CA ILE A 830 -17.13 -14.08 -30.34
C ILE A 830 -16.96 -14.74 -31.71
N ASP A 831 -17.42 -15.99 -31.88
CA ASP A 831 -17.30 -16.72 -33.13
C ASP A 831 -18.09 -16.04 -34.26
N GLU A 832 -19.27 -15.49 -33.96
CA GLU A 832 -20.10 -14.80 -34.95
C GLU A 832 -19.57 -13.40 -35.31
N GLU A 833 -19.05 -12.65 -34.33
CA GLU A 833 -18.64 -11.26 -34.54
C GLU A 833 -17.17 -11.11 -34.93
N LEU A 834 -16.26 -11.94 -34.42
CA LEU A 834 -14.81 -11.76 -34.56
C LEU A 834 -14.11 -12.87 -35.36
N ALA A 835 -14.50 -14.14 -35.20
CA ALA A 835 -13.77 -15.25 -35.79
C ALA A 835 -13.72 -15.17 -37.33
N GLY A 836 -12.53 -15.38 -37.89
CA GLY A 836 -12.26 -15.23 -39.33
C GLY A 836 -12.27 -13.78 -39.86
N LYS A 837 -12.58 -12.79 -39.02
CA LYS A 837 -12.56 -11.36 -39.37
C LYS A 837 -11.35 -10.64 -38.79
N VAL A 838 -11.00 -10.94 -37.53
CA VAL A 838 -9.84 -10.34 -36.83
C VAL A 838 -9.34 -11.31 -35.73
N PRO A 839 -8.01 -11.41 -35.52
CA PRO A 839 -7.46 -12.09 -34.34
C PRO A 839 -8.00 -11.50 -33.04
N TRP A 840 -8.18 -12.32 -32.02
CA TRP A 840 -8.66 -11.86 -30.72
C TRP A 840 -7.99 -12.58 -29.56
N TYR A 841 -7.90 -11.89 -28.42
CA TYR A 841 -7.43 -12.41 -27.15
C TYR A 841 -8.42 -12.04 -26.05
N TYR A 842 -8.60 -12.93 -25.07
CA TYR A 842 -9.54 -12.74 -23.97
C TYR A 842 -8.82 -12.92 -22.63
N VAL A 843 -8.78 -11.86 -21.83
CA VAL A 843 -8.29 -11.84 -20.46
C VAL A 843 -9.49 -11.97 -19.52
N PRO A 844 -9.47 -12.84 -18.49
CA PRO A 844 -10.58 -12.94 -17.54
C PRO A 844 -10.64 -11.73 -16.60
N GLY A 845 -11.85 -11.27 -16.30
CA GLY A 845 -12.19 -10.34 -15.24
C GLY A 845 -12.79 -11.04 -14.02
N ASN A 846 -13.19 -10.28 -13.01
CA ASN A 846 -13.74 -10.85 -11.78
C ASN A 846 -15.05 -11.59 -12.01
N HIS A 847 -15.88 -11.16 -12.97
CA HIS A 847 -17.12 -11.86 -13.29
C HIS A 847 -16.87 -13.21 -13.99
N GLU A 848 -15.74 -13.38 -14.69
CA GLU A 848 -15.33 -14.70 -15.17
C GLU A 848 -14.84 -15.64 -14.05
N ALA A 849 -14.39 -15.07 -12.93
CA ALA A 849 -13.93 -15.82 -11.76
C ALA A 849 -15.02 -16.03 -10.69
N GLU A 850 -16.19 -15.40 -10.82
CA GLU A 850 -17.21 -15.31 -9.77
C GLU A 850 -17.79 -16.67 -9.35
N ALA A 851 -18.07 -17.56 -10.32
CA ALA A 851 -18.50 -18.92 -10.01
C ALA A 851 -17.38 -19.68 -9.28
N GLY A 852 -17.73 -20.58 -8.35
CA GLY A 852 -16.74 -21.34 -7.57
C GLY A 852 -15.72 -22.13 -8.42
N ASP A 853 -16.07 -22.49 -9.66
CA ASP A 853 -15.19 -23.10 -10.66
C ASP A 853 -15.02 -22.25 -11.94
N GLY A 854 -15.37 -20.95 -11.90
CA GLY A 854 -15.48 -20.06 -13.06
C GLY A 854 -14.21 -19.98 -13.91
N LEU A 855 -13.03 -19.78 -13.31
CA LEU A 855 -11.77 -19.76 -14.05
C LEU A 855 -11.43 -21.11 -14.71
N ALA A 856 -11.81 -22.23 -14.10
CA ALA A 856 -11.63 -23.55 -14.73
C ALA A 856 -12.54 -23.70 -15.96
N GLN A 857 -13.79 -23.23 -15.87
CA GLN A 857 -14.72 -23.22 -16.99
C GLN A 857 -14.28 -22.24 -18.09
N PHE A 858 -13.74 -21.07 -17.73
CA PHE A 858 -13.11 -20.14 -18.65
C PHE A 858 -11.98 -20.83 -19.42
N GLN A 859 -11.11 -21.57 -18.71
CA GLN A 859 -9.99 -22.27 -19.33
C GLN A 859 -10.44 -23.35 -20.31
N VAL A 860 -11.52 -24.06 -20.01
CA VAL A 860 -12.15 -25.02 -20.94
C VAL A 860 -12.65 -24.33 -22.21
N ALA A 861 -13.25 -23.14 -22.09
CA ALA A 861 -13.87 -22.43 -23.21
C ALA A 861 -12.87 -21.63 -24.08
N PHE A 862 -11.85 -21.02 -23.46
CA PHE A 862 -11.00 -20.00 -24.08
C PHE A 862 -9.49 -20.27 -23.93
N GLY A 863 -9.05 -21.19 -23.07
CA GLY A 863 -7.65 -21.53 -22.87
C GLY A 863 -7.01 -20.83 -21.67
N VAL A 864 -5.69 -20.61 -21.72
CA VAL A 864 -4.93 -20.06 -20.57
C VAL A 864 -5.44 -18.68 -20.13
N THR A 865 -5.34 -18.39 -18.83
CA THR A 865 -5.81 -17.12 -18.25
C THR A 865 -4.80 -15.98 -18.39
N HIS A 866 -3.53 -16.31 -18.60
CA HIS A 866 -2.43 -15.37 -18.82
C HIS A 866 -1.46 -15.93 -19.87
N GLN A 867 -0.86 -15.06 -20.68
CA GLN A 867 0.09 -15.45 -21.75
C GLN A 867 0.89 -14.26 -22.29
N VAL A 868 1.96 -14.55 -23.03
CA VAL A 868 2.75 -13.58 -23.80
C VAL A 868 2.58 -13.84 -25.29
N VAL A 869 2.34 -12.79 -26.07
CA VAL A 869 2.17 -12.86 -27.53
C VAL A 869 2.89 -11.70 -28.20
N ASP A 870 3.68 -11.99 -29.24
CA ASP A 870 4.34 -10.95 -30.02
C ASP A 870 3.56 -10.68 -31.33
N VAL A 871 3.12 -9.42 -31.54
CA VAL A 871 2.37 -9.00 -32.72
C VAL A 871 3.00 -7.74 -33.33
N HIS A 872 3.38 -7.80 -34.60
CA HIS A 872 4.01 -6.66 -35.33
C HIS A 872 5.25 -6.04 -34.63
N GLY A 873 6.00 -6.86 -33.89
CA GLY A 873 7.15 -6.44 -33.11
C GLY A 873 6.80 -5.74 -31.79
N ILE A 874 5.56 -5.85 -31.32
CA ILE A 874 5.12 -5.43 -29.98
C ILE A 874 4.82 -6.67 -29.16
N ARG A 875 5.36 -6.75 -27.95
CA ARG A 875 5.09 -7.83 -27.01
C ARG A 875 3.87 -7.51 -26.16
N LEU A 876 2.82 -8.30 -26.30
CA LEU A 876 1.62 -8.26 -25.48
C LEU A 876 1.79 -9.21 -24.30
N VAL A 877 1.66 -8.70 -23.09
CA VAL A 877 1.68 -9.49 -21.85
C VAL A 877 0.28 -9.44 -21.26
N LEU A 878 -0.43 -10.56 -21.32
CA LEU A 878 -1.81 -10.70 -20.86
C LEU A 878 -1.79 -11.33 -19.47
N LEU A 879 -2.31 -10.64 -18.47
CA LEU A 879 -2.27 -11.03 -17.05
C LEU A 879 -3.67 -11.28 -16.51
N ASP A 880 -3.78 -12.33 -15.69
CA ASP A 880 -4.98 -12.66 -14.93
C ASP A 880 -4.97 -11.87 -13.61
N SER A 881 -5.68 -10.75 -13.61
CA SER A 881 -5.98 -9.97 -12.41
C SER A 881 -7.42 -10.16 -11.94
N SER A 882 -8.13 -11.20 -12.39
CA SER A 882 -9.56 -11.42 -12.09
C SER A 882 -9.91 -11.40 -10.60
N ARG A 883 -8.96 -11.72 -9.72
CA ARG A 883 -9.11 -11.69 -8.26
C ARG A 883 -8.64 -10.41 -7.58
N GLY A 884 -8.51 -9.31 -8.33
CA GLY A 884 -7.98 -8.05 -7.83
C GLY A 884 -6.50 -8.09 -7.38
N SER A 885 -5.77 -9.15 -7.73
CA SER A 885 -4.34 -9.34 -7.45
C SER A 885 -3.70 -10.16 -8.56
N LEU A 886 -2.48 -9.79 -8.94
CA LEU A 886 -1.65 -10.54 -9.89
C LEU A 886 -1.19 -11.86 -9.27
N ARG A 887 -0.83 -11.87 -7.98
CA ARG A 887 -0.41 -13.11 -7.30
C ARG A 887 -1.55 -14.11 -7.15
N ALA A 888 -2.78 -13.63 -6.92
CA ALA A 888 -3.95 -14.48 -6.76
C ALA A 888 -4.38 -15.20 -8.06
N GLY A 889 -4.00 -14.69 -9.23
CA GLY A 889 -4.15 -15.39 -10.51
C GLY A 889 -3.07 -16.45 -10.80
N GLY A 890 -2.04 -16.55 -9.94
CA GLY A 890 -0.90 -17.45 -10.08
C GLY A 890 0.42 -16.69 -10.07
N PHE A 891 1.41 -17.11 -9.26
CA PHE A 891 2.70 -16.40 -9.17
C PHE A 891 3.60 -16.61 -10.40
N ASP A 892 3.37 -17.67 -11.16
CA ASP A 892 4.01 -17.93 -12.45
C ASP A 892 3.77 -16.80 -13.46
N GLN A 893 2.61 -16.13 -13.43
CA GLN A 893 2.36 -14.98 -14.28
C GLN A 893 3.21 -13.75 -13.90
N VAL A 894 3.53 -13.57 -12.62
CA VAL A 894 4.40 -12.48 -12.13
C VAL A 894 5.82 -12.71 -12.64
N ARG A 895 6.29 -13.96 -12.61
CA ARG A 895 7.56 -14.36 -13.24
C ARG A 895 7.53 -14.18 -14.76
N MET A 896 6.45 -14.63 -15.40
CA MET A 896 6.23 -14.45 -16.83
C MET A 896 6.31 -12.96 -17.24
N LEU A 897 5.72 -12.06 -16.44
CA LEU A 897 5.83 -10.61 -16.66
C LEU A 897 7.29 -10.14 -16.61
N ARG A 898 8.04 -10.52 -15.57
CA ARG A 898 9.46 -10.14 -15.45
C ARG A 898 10.27 -10.65 -16.65
N ASP A 899 10.12 -11.94 -16.96
CA ASP A 899 10.81 -12.59 -18.07
C ASP A 899 10.43 -11.96 -19.43
N ALA A 900 9.17 -11.58 -19.61
CA ALA A 900 8.68 -10.92 -20.82
C ALA A 900 9.36 -9.56 -21.04
N LEU A 901 9.48 -8.75 -19.98
CA LEU A 901 10.15 -7.45 -20.01
C LEU A 901 11.65 -7.60 -20.24
N ASP A 902 12.32 -8.48 -19.48
CA ASP A 902 13.75 -8.76 -19.65
C ASP A 902 14.09 -9.32 -21.04
N GLY A 903 13.22 -10.18 -21.56
CA GLY A 903 13.34 -10.72 -22.90
C GLY A 903 13.10 -9.64 -23.96
N ALA A 904 12.11 -8.78 -23.77
CA ALA A 904 11.80 -7.69 -24.69
C ALA A 904 12.91 -6.65 -24.74
N GLU A 905 13.58 -6.36 -23.62
CA GLU A 905 14.72 -5.45 -23.57
C GLU A 905 15.85 -5.95 -24.48
N ARG A 906 16.20 -7.23 -24.34
CA ARG A 906 17.31 -7.88 -25.06
C ARG A 906 17.01 -8.20 -26.53
N ASP A 907 15.75 -8.43 -26.88
CA ASP A 907 15.34 -8.83 -28.24
C ASP A 907 15.14 -7.59 -29.15
N PRO A 908 15.97 -7.38 -30.19
CA PRO A 908 15.83 -6.24 -31.08
C PRO A 908 14.62 -6.31 -32.02
N SER A 909 14.00 -7.49 -32.18
CA SER A 909 12.77 -7.64 -32.96
C SER A 909 11.54 -7.09 -32.23
N ILE A 910 11.63 -7.00 -30.89
CA ILE A 910 10.64 -6.35 -30.04
C ILE A 910 10.99 -4.88 -29.89
N ARG A 911 10.01 -4.03 -30.21
CA ARG A 911 10.12 -2.56 -30.29
C ARG A 911 9.26 -1.84 -29.26
N GLY A 912 8.43 -2.57 -28.53
CA GLY A 912 7.59 -2.05 -27.44
C GLY A 912 6.84 -3.17 -26.73
N VAL A 913 6.25 -2.85 -25.58
CA VAL A 913 5.49 -3.78 -24.73
C VAL A 913 4.11 -3.19 -24.44
N VAL A 914 3.07 -4.02 -24.42
CA VAL A 914 1.76 -3.66 -23.87
C VAL A 914 1.38 -4.69 -22.84
N VAL A 915 1.10 -4.25 -21.62
CA VAL A 915 0.51 -5.10 -20.59
C VAL A 915 -1.00 -4.92 -20.59
N ALA A 916 -1.74 -6.00 -20.55
CA ALA A 916 -3.20 -5.98 -20.41
C ALA A 916 -3.63 -6.84 -19.22
N MET A 917 -4.53 -6.30 -18.40
CA MET A 917 -5.11 -6.96 -17.24
C MET A 917 -6.50 -6.37 -16.96
N HIS A 918 -7.39 -7.06 -16.25
CA HIS A 918 -8.73 -6.52 -16.01
C HIS A 918 -8.74 -5.36 -14.99
N HIS A 919 -8.22 -5.58 -13.78
CA HIS A 919 -8.15 -4.56 -12.73
C HIS A 919 -6.99 -3.56 -12.96
N PRO A 920 -7.22 -2.24 -12.98
CA PRO A 920 -6.18 -1.23 -13.13
C PRO A 920 -5.24 -1.12 -11.92
N VAL A 921 -4.04 -0.57 -12.15
CA VAL A 921 -3.12 -0.17 -11.06
C VAL A 921 -3.67 1.00 -10.25
N LYS A 922 -4.56 1.80 -10.81
CA LYS A 922 -5.20 2.93 -10.16
C LYS A 922 -6.60 3.11 -10.74
N ASP A 923 -7.60 3.05 -9.89
CA ASP A 923 -8.96 3.43 -10.22
C ASP A 923 -9.02 4.97 -10.19
N PRO A 924 -9.48 5.64 -11.27
CA PRO A 924 -9.55 7.09 -11.32
C PRO A 924 -10.63 7.67 -10.40
N SER A 925 -11.55 6.83 -9.89
CA SER A 925 -12.56 7.26 -8.94
C SER A 925 -11.94 7.53 -7.55
N PRO A 926 -12.51 8.46 -6.77
CA PRO A 926 -12.02 8.76 -5.42
C PRO A 926 -12.07 7.56 -4.47
N THR A 927 -12.98 6.61 -4.70
CA THR A 927 -13.14 5.43 -3.85
C THR A 927 -12.05 4.39 -4.06
N GLY A 928 -11.42 4.36 -5.24
CA GLY A 928 -10.34 3.43 -5.55
C GLY A 928 -10.76 1.95 -5.49
N ASN A 929 -12.05 1.63 -5.58
CA ASN A 929 -12.58 0.30 -5.29
C ASN A 929 -12.30 -0.73 -6.41
N SER A 930 -11.98 -0.25 -7.60
CA SER A 930 -11.89 -1.05 -8.81
C SER A 930 -10.43 -1.26 -9.25
N GLN A 931 -9.45 -1.12 -8.36
CA GLN A 931 -8.03 -1.28 -8.69
C GLN A 931 -7.45 -2.55 -8.06
N LEU A 932 -6.21 -2.90 -8.43
CA LEU A 932 -5.46 -3.94 -7.72
C LEU A 932 -5.47 -3.67 -6.20
N GLY A 933 -5.94 -4.65 -5.44
CA GLY A 933 -6.13 -4.54 -4.00
C GLY A 933 -4.81 -4.45 -3.24
N ASP A 934 -3.77 -5.09 -3.75
CA ASP A 934 -2.40 -4.94 -3.26
C ASP A 934 -1.70 -3.75 -3.94
N ARG A 935 -1.48 -2.68 -3.17
CA ARG A 935 -0.81 -1.46 -3.67
C ARG A 935 0.65 -1.68 -4.03
N LYS A 936 1.35 -2.63 -3.41
CA LYS A 936 2.74 -2.95 -3.78
C LYS A 936 2.79 -3.68 -5.12
N GLU A 937 1.78 -4.49 -5.47
CA GLU A 937 1.69 -5.08 -6.82
C GLU A 937 1.48 -4.01 -7.89
N ALA A 938 0.62 -3.02 -7.63
CA ALA A 938 0.42 -1.88 -8.52
C ALA A 938 1.70 -1.05 -8.72
N ASP A 939 2.41 -0.77 -7.62
CA ASP A 939 3.70 -0.07 -7.66
C ASP A 939 4.78 -0.89 -8.38
N LEU A 940 4.79 -2.22 -8.21
CA LEU A 940 5.71 -3.13 -8.88
C LEU A 940 5.53 -3.08 -10.40
N LEU A 941 4.30 -3.23 -10.89
CA LEU A 941 4.00 -3.16 -12.32
C LEU A 941 4.40 -1.79 -12.87
N THR A 942 4.08 -0.72 -12.14
CA THR A 942 4.41 0.64 -12.53
C THR A 942 5.93 0.85 -12.64
N SER A 943 6.69 0.39 -11.64
CA SER A 943 8.15 0.45 -11.64
C SER A 943 8.73 -0.33 -12.80
N TRP A 944 8.31 -1.59 -12.99
CA TRP A 944 8.88 -2.45 -14.02
C TRP A 944 8.65 -1.95 -15.44
N LEU A 945 7.47 -1.37 -15.73
CA LEU A 945 7.23 -0.76 -17.04
C LEU A 945 8.05 0.51 -17.24
N THR A 946 8.18 1.33 -16.19
CA THR A 946 9.02 2.53 -16.21
C THR A 946 10.50 2.18 -16.42
N ASP A 947 11.02 1.22 -15.65
CA ASP A 947 12.41 0.76 -15.73
C ASP A 947 12.70 0.14 -17.10
N PHE A 948 11.74 -0.60 -17.67
CA PHE A 948 11.84 -1.12 -19.03
C PHE A 948 11.97 0.00 -20.07
N GLU A 949 11.14 1.05 -20.02
CA GLU A 949 11.26 2.18 -20.95
C GLU A 949 12.61 2.88 -20.81
N GLN A 950 13.06 3.12 -19.58
CA GLN A 950 14.32 3.81 -19.31
C GLN A 950 15.54 3.00 -19.75
N ALA A 951 15.57 1.70 -19.45
CA ALA A 951 16.71 0.83 -19.78
C ALA A 951 16.79 0.52 -21.28
N SER A 952 15.64 0.27 -21.92
CA SER A 952 15.59 -0.19 -23.31
C SER A 952 15.40 0.93 -24.34
N GLY A 953 14.82 2.07 -23.95
CA GLY A 953 14.33 3.11 -24.85
C GLY A 953 13.12 2.70 -25.70
N LYS A 954 12.53 1.53 -25.42
CA LYS A 954 11.33 0.99 -26.10
C LYS A 954 10.10 1.34 -25.28
N GLN A 955 8.97 1.57 -25.95
CA GLN A 955 7.78 2.07 -25.28
C GLN A 955 6.96 0.98 -24.61
N ALA A 956 6.36 1.32 -23.49
CA ALA A 956 5.43 0.50 -22.74
C ALA A 956 4.04 1.15 -22.71
N ALA A 957 3.00 0.35 -22.52
CA ALA A 957 1.65 0.82 -22.20
C ALA A 957 0.93 -0.20 -21.32
N SER A 958 -0.01 0.26 -20.51
CA SER A 958 -0.90 -0.61 -19.73
C SER A 958 -2.35 -0.40 -20.16
N ILE A 959 -3.07 -1.51 -20.33
CA ILE A 959 -4.50 -1.54 -20.64
C ILE A 959 -5.23 -2.26 -19.51
N ALA A 960 -6.20 -1.58 -18.91
CA ALA A 960 -7.07 -2.10 -17.88
C ALA A 960 -8.54 -1.72 -18.11
N SER A 961 -9.44 -2.23 -17.28
CA SER A 961 -10.90 -2.03 -17.37
C SER A 961 -11.54 -1.99 -15.98
N HIS A 962 -12.66 -2.68 -15.72
CA HIS A 962 -13.28 -2.90 -14.41
C HIS A 962 -13.96 -1.68 -13.77
N ALA A 963 -13.28 -0.53 -13.71
CA ALA A 963 -13.78 0.70 -13.05
C ALA A 963 -15.02 1.31 -13.71
N GLY A 964 -15.40 0.83 -14.90
CA GLY A 964 -16.60 1.26 -15.61
C GLY A 964 -16.59 2.71 -16.10
N VAL A 965 -15.38 3.24 -16.31
CA VAL A 965 -15.13 4.59 -16.82
C VAL A 965 -14.02 4.57 -17.86
N PHE A 966 -14.12 5.45 -18.85
CA PHE A 966 -13.03 5.71 -19.79
C PHE A 966 -12.05 6.72 -19.17
N SER A 967 -10.81 6.30 -18.91
CA SER A 967 -9.78 7.18 -18.37
C SER A 967 -8.42 6.85 -18.94
N LEU A 968 -7.59 7.88 -19.13
CA LEU A 968 -6.19 7.75 -19.52
C LEU A 968 -5.34 8.58 -18.56
N SER A 969 -4.27 7.98 -18.06
CA SER A 969 -3.29 8.65 -17.21
C SER A 969 -1.86 8.29 -17.63
N ARG A 970 -0.89 9.11 -17.26
CA ARG A 970 0.54 8.83 -17.43
C ARG A 970 1.23 8.75 -16.09
N THR A 971 2.08 7.74 -15.93
CA THR A 971 2.98 7.64 -14.78
C THR A 971 4.38 7.33 -15.29
N ASP A 972 5.34 8.22 -14.99
CA ASP A 972 6.76 8.07 -15.34
C ASP A 972 7.00 7.63 -16.81
N GLY A 973 6.31 8.26 -17.77
CA GLY A 973 6.43 8.00 -19.21
C GLY A 973 5.38 7.03 -19.77
N VAL A 974 4.90 6.10 -18.94
CA VAL A 974 4.02 5.01 -19.38
C VAL A 974 2.55 5.45 -19.32
N PRO A 975 1.78 5.33 -20.42
CA PRO A 975 0.35 5.53 -20.42
C PRO A 975 -0.43 4.32 -19.87
N TYR A 976 -1.43 4.60 -19.04
CA TYR A 976 -2.34 3.65 -18.40
C TYR A 976 -3.78 3.95 -18.83
N LEU A 977 -4.31 3.11 -19.70
CA LEU A 977 -5.71 3.14 -20.13
C LEU A 977 -6.57 2.36 -19.14
N VAL A 978 -7.67 2.97 -18.71
CA VAL A 978 -8.84 2.28 -18.16
C VAL A 978 -9.94 2.36 -19.21
N ASN A 979 -10.23 1.24 -19.85
CA ASN A 979 -11.33 1.11 -20.80
C ASN A 979 -12.65 1.05 -20.03
N GLY A 980 -13.64 1.84 -20.47
CA GLY A 980 -14.97 1.81 -19.89
C GLY A 980 -15.84 0.69 -20.45
N ASN A 981 -17.14 0.77 -20.17
CA ASN A 981 -18.05 -0.34 -20.43
C ASN A 981 -18.42 -0.50 -21.90
N SER A 982 -18.44 -1.73 -22.41
CA SER A 982 -18.95 -2.04 -23.76
C SER A 982 -20.38 -2.56 -23.78
N GLY A 983 -20.98 -2.85 -22.61
CA GLY A 983 -22.39 -3.24 -22.52
C GLY A 983 -23.09 -2.74 -21.26
N LYS A 984 -22.52 -3.00 -20.07
CA LYS A 984 -23.14 -2.61 -18.79
C LYS A 984 -23.22 -1.10 -18.66
N THR A 985 -24.16 -0.62 -17.85
CA THR A 985 -24.34 0.83 -17.64
C THR A 985 -23.09 1.43 -16.99
N PRO A 986 -22.62 2.62 -17.41
CA PRO A 986 -21.39 3.24 -16.88
C PRO A 986 -21.46 3.54 -15.38
N ALA A 987 -20.29 3.54 -14.73
CA ALA A 987 -20.15 3.73 -13.29
C ALA A 987 -19.86 5.19 -12.86
N ALA A 988 -19.92 6.15 -13.79
CA ALA A 988 -19.68 7.57 -13.51
C ALA A 988 -20.55 8.50 -14.38
N ALA A 989 -20.43 9.81 -14.15
CA ALA A 989 -21.02 10.83 -14.99
C ALA A 989 -20.34 10.87 -16.38
N PRO A 990 -21.04 11.28 -17.45
CA PRO A 990 -20.46 11.34 -18.80
C PRO A 990 -19.20 12.20 -18.93
N SER A 991 -19.08 13.28 -18.16
CA SER A 991 -17.88 14.14 -18.14
C SER A 991 -16.66 13.46 -17.53
N ASP A 992 -16.88 12.45 -16.71
CA ASP A 992 -15.83 11.72 -15.98
C ASP A 992 -15.52 10.37 -16.65
N GLY A 993 -15.88 10.24 -17.94
CA GLY A 993 -15.70 9.02 -18.73
C GLY A 993 -16.82 7.99 -18.58
N GLY A 994 -17.95 8.34 -17.96
CA GLY A 994 -19.10 7.47 -17.79
C GLY A 994 -19.99 7.32 -19.03
N PHE A 995 -19.52 6.59 -20.04
CA PHE A 995 -20.31 6.23 -21.23
C PHE A 995 -20.08 4.77 -21.66
N VAL A 996 -20.90 4.27 -22.60
CA VAL A 996 -20.76 2.93 -23.18
C VAL A 996 -20.05 3.04 -24.52
N GLY A 997 -19.05 2.19 -24.77
CA GLY A 997 -18.25 2.22 -25.99
C GLY A 997 -17.09 1.23 -25.94
N TRP A 998 -16.02 1.57 -26.65
CA TRP A 998 -14.79 0.77 -26.71
C TRP A 998 -13.59 1.68 -27.02
N THR A 999 -12.36 1.20 -26.86
CA THR A 999 -11.15 2.00 -27.13
C THR A 999 -10.36 1.40 -28.29
N LEU A 1000 -9.87 2.24 -29.20
CA LEU A 1000 -8.87 1.87 -30.18
C LEU A 1000 -7.50 2.37 -29.71
N VAL A 1001 -6.51 1.49 -29.67
CA VAL A 1001 -5.12 1.79 -29.29
C VAL A 1001 -4.23 1.63 -30.51
N ARG A 1002 -3.30 2.57 -30.71
CA ARG A 1002 -2.22 2.47 -31.69
C ARG A 1002 -0.88 2.46 -30.97
N VAL A 1003 -0.06 1.45 -31.26
CA VAL A 1003 1.33 1.36 -30.82
C VAL A 1003 2.24 1.37 -32.04
N ASP A 1004 2.93 2.49 -32.26
CA ASP A 1004 3.83 2.69 -33.37
C ASP A 1004 5.20 3.24 -32.92
N PRO A 1005 6.18 2.35 -32.66
CA PRO A 1005 7.52 2.76 -32.26
C PRO A 1005 8.27 3.63 -33.30
N ALA A 1006 7.78 3.72 -34.55
CA ALA A 1006 8.35 4.62 -35.54
C ALA A 1006 7.92 6.09 -35.32
N ASP A 1007 6.79 6.32 -34.67
CA ASP A 1007 6.28 7.63 -34.29
C ASP A 1007 6.91 8.06 -32.95
N ARG A 1008 8.17 8.53 -33.00
CA ARG A 1008 8.94 8.86 -31.78
C ARG A 1008 8.30 9.94 -30.92
N ALA A 1009 7.46 10.80 -31.50
CA ALA A 1009 6.79 11.86 -30.77
C ALA A 1009 5.61 11.30 -29.98
N GLN A 1010 4.81 10.42 -30.59
CA GLN A 1010 3.62 9.85 -29.97
C GLN A 1010 3.48 8.36 -30.28
N PRO A 1011 4.34 7.53 -29.67
CA PRO A 1011 4.47 6.11 -30.01
C PRO A 1011 3.30 5.26 -29.53
N VAL A 1012 2.55 5.73 -28.53
CA VAL A 1012 1.31 5.11 -28.06
C VAL A 1012 0.22 6.17 -28.05
N ARG A 1013 -0.91 5.86 -28.71
CA ARG A 1013 -2.06 6.76 -28.86
C ARG A 1013 -3.37 6.00 -28.66
N PHE A 1014 -4.41 6.71 -28.21
CA PHE A 1014 -5.71 6.15 -27.87
C PHE A 1014 -6.86 6.92 -28.53
N GLU A 1015 -7.92 6.23 -28.88
CA GLU A 1015 -9.22 6.79 -29.24
C GLU A 1015 -10.31 6.11 -28.41
N THR A 1016 -10.98 6.83 -27.51
CA THR A 1016 -12.19 6.29 -26.88
C THR A 1016 -13.39 6.56 -27.78
N ARG A 1017 -14.12 5.50 -28.09
CA ARG A 1017 -15.18 5.50 -29.10
C ARG A 1017 -16.51 5.17 -28.43
N PRO A 1018 -17.29 6.20 -28.02
CA PRO A 1018 -18.61 5.98 -27.47
C PRO A 1018 -19.56 5.42 -28.52
N ASN A 1019 -20.56 4.68 -28.06
CA ASN A 1019 -21.72 4.34 -28.87
C ASN A 1019 -22.49 5.63 -29.18
N VAL A 1020 -22.78 5.86 -30.47
CA VAL A 1020 -23.48 7.07 -30.94
C VAL A 1020 -24.87 6.68 -31.44
N ASP A 1021 -25.92 7.03 -30.70
CA ASP A 1021 -27.30 6.88 -31.21
C ASP A 1021 -27.68 8.10 -32.05
N THR A 1022 -27.40 9.30 -31.52
CA THR A 1022 -27.47 10.56 -32.28
C THR A 1022 -26.29 11.47 -31.92
N LEU A 1023 -25.88 12.32 -32.87
CA LEU A 1023 -24.85 13.34 -32.72
C LEU A 1023 -25.44 14.70 -33.11
N ALA A 1024 -25.20 15.72 -32.28
CA ALA A 1024 -25.67 17.08 -32.45
C ALA A 1024 -24.54 18.09 -32.23
N VAL A 1025 -24.65 19.25 -32.89
CA VAL A 1025 -23.73 20.38 -32.74
C VAL A 1025 -24.58 21.62 -32.45
N THR A 1026 -24.22 22.36 -31.41
CA THR A 1026 -24.92 23.55 -30.93
C THR A 1026 -23.96 24.73 -30.88
N GLY A 1027 -24.35 25.83 -31.51
CA GLY A 1027 -23.60 27.09 -31.53
C GLY A 1027 -24.24 28.10 -32.48
N PRO A 1028 -23.65 29.31 -32.64
CA PRO A 1028 -24.19 30.30 -33.55
C PRO A 1028 -23.87 29.95 -35.00
N SER A 1029 -24.90 29.98 -35.86
CA SER A 1029 -24.74 29.78 -37.31
C SER A 1029 -24.27 31.04 -38.05
N SER A 1030 -24.13 32.18 -37.36
CA SER A 1030 -23.68 33.45 -37.93
C SER A 1030 -22.84 34.25 -36.93
N LEU A 1031 -21.74 34.86 -37.39
CA LEU A 1031 -20.83 35.68 -36.60
C LEU A 1031 -20.35 36.92 -37.39
N GLN A 1032 -19.85 37.94 -36.70
CA GLN A 1032 -19.13 39.06 -37.30
C GLN A 1032 -17.60 38.83 -37.27
N PRO A 1033 -16.81 39.39 -38.21
CA PRO A 1033 -15.35 39.27 -38.16
C PRO A 1033 -14.76 39.70 -36.80
N GLY A 1034 -13.88 38.88 -36.23
CA GLY A 1034 -13.29 39.09 -34.91
C GLY A 1034 -14.18 38.66 -33.72
N GLN A 1035 -15.44 38.30 -33.95
CA GLN A 1035 -16.33 37.81 -32.89
C GLN A 1035 -15.90 36.41 -32.43
N LYS A 1036 -15.89 36.22 -31.10
CA LYS A 1036 -15.75 34.91 -30.47
C LYS A 1036 -17.11 34.41 -29.99
N ALA A 1037 -17.34 33.12 -30.13
CA ALA A 1037 -18.50 32.43 -29.60
C ALA A 1037 -18.15 31.00 -29.19
N GLU A 1038 -19.15 30.27 -28.71
CA GLU A 1038 -19.00 28.90 -28.25
C GLU A 1038 -19.71 27.94 -29.21
N LEU A 1039 -19.04 26.84 -29.53
CA LEU A 1039 -19.56 25.73 -30.33
C LEU A 1039 -19.29 24.43 -29.58
N ARG A 1040 -20.35 23.68 -29.27
CA ARG A 1040 -20.28 22.41 -28.54
C ARG A 1040 -20.94 21.29 -29.34
N ALA A 1041 -20.39 20.08 -29.25
CA ALA A 1041 -21.04 18.88 -29.75
C ALA A 1041 -21.43 17.95 -28.60
N SER A 1042 -22.52 17.21 -28.79
CA SER A 1042 -22.98 16.20 -27.85
C SER A 1042 -23.58 15.01 -28.60
N LEU A 1043 -23.47 13.83 -28.00
CA LEU A 1043 -24.10 12.61 -28.48
C LEU A 1043 -25.11 12.08 -27.46
N THR A 1044 -25.97 11.16 -27.91
CA THR A 1044 -26.90 10.44 -27.04
C THR A 1044 -26.64 8.95 -27.07
N GLN A 1045 -26.84 8.28 -25.92
CA GLN A 1045 -26.77 6.84 -25.75
C GLN A 1045 -27.82 6.39 -24.71
N GLY A 1046 -28.79 5.55 -25.08
CA GLY A 1046 -29.76 5.02 -24.10
C GLY A 1046 -30.45 6.08 -23.21
N GLY A 1047 -30.70 7.28 -23.74
CA GLY A 1047 -31.29 8.42 -23.00
C GLY A 1047 -30.31 9.35 -22.28
N ARG A 1048 -29.02 8.98 -22.13
CA ARG A 1048 -27.96 9.86 -21.61
C ARG A 1048 -27.45 10.80 -22.70
N VAL A 1049 -27.12 12.05 -22.32
CA VAL A 1049 -26.40 13.02 -23.15
C VAL A 1049 -24.93 13.00 -22.74
N VAL A 1050 -24.03 12.77 -23.70
CA VAL A 1050 -22.58 12.75 -23.47
C VAL A 1050 -21.95 13.92 -24.22
N PRO A 1051 -21.18 14.79 -23.56
CA PRO A 1051 -20.46 15.86 -24.24
C PRO A 1051 -19.36 15.26 -25.14
N VAL A 1052 -19.18 15.80 -26.34
CA VAL A 1052 -18.03 15.48 -27.19
C VAL A 1052 -16.85 16.34 -26.71
N ALA A 1053 -16.26 15.89 -25.61
CA ALA A 1053 -15.10 16.46 -24.94
C ALA A 1053 -14.33 15.31 -24.28
N TYR A 1054 -13.11 15.56 -23.82
CA TYR A 1054 -12.31 14.56 -23.09
C TYR A 1054 -13.18 13.84 -22.03
N PRO A 1055 -13.15 12.49 -21.95
CA PRO A 1055 -12.25 11.59 -22.68
C PRO A 1055 -12.77 11.14 -24.06
N VAL A 1056 -13.93 11.60 -24.56
CA VAL A 1056 -14.46 11.22 -25.88
C VAL A 1056 -13.52 11.64 -27.01
N SER A 1057 -13.16 10.70 -27.88
CA SER A 1057 -12.42 11.00 -29.10
C SER A 1057 -13.33 11.42 -30.24
N ALA A 1058 -12.94 12.49 -30.93
CA ALA A 1058 -13.65 13.04 -32.06
C ALA A 1058 -12.69 13.53 -33.13
N ASP A 1059 -13.06 13.36 -34.39
CA ASP A 1059 -12.34 13.91 -35.54
C ASP A 1059 -13.03 15.22 -35.97
N TRP A 1060 -12.34 16.34 -35.76
CA TRP A 1060 -12.83 17.67 -36.10
C TRP A 1060 -12.15 18.18 -37.37
N GLY A 1061 -12.93 18.77 -38.26
CA GLY A 1061 -12.42 19.26 -39.54
C GLY A 1061 -13.42 20.11 -40.30
N GLY A 1062 -13.26 20.18 -41.61
CA GLY A 1062 -14.22 20.82 -42.51
C GLY A 1062 -13.59 21.74 -43.54
N SER A 1063 -14.41 22.63 -44.10
CA SER A 1063 -13.97 23.59 -45.14
C SER A 1063 -14.03 25.03 -44.62
N GLY A 1064 -12.96 25.81 -44.83
CA GLY A 1064 -12.87 27.19 -44.35
C GLY A 1064 -12.79 27.29 -42.83
N VAL A 1065 -12.29 26.24 -42.16
CA VAL A 1065 -12.13 26.18 -40.71
C VAL A 1065 -10.70 25.78 -40.39
N HIS A 1066 -10.10 26.54 -39.48
CA HIS A 1066 -8.89 26.16 -38.77
C HIS A 1066 -9.27 25.35 -37.51
N ILE A 1067 -8.64 24.20 -37.28
CA ILE A 1067 -8.82 23.39 -36.06
C ILE A 1067 -7.52 23.38 -35.26
N GLY A 1068 -7.62 23.71 -33.97
CA GLY A 1068 -6.51 23.59 -33.02
C GLY A 1068 -5.72 24.87 -32.79
N PRO A 1069 -4.53 24.77 -32.15
CA PRO A 1069 -3.81 25.92 -31.59
C PRO A 1069 -2.80 26.59 -32.56
N TRP A 1070 -2.65 26.08 -33.78
CA TRP A 1070 -1.71 26.62 -34.76
C TRP A 1070 -2.24 27.92 -35.40
N PRO A 1071 -1.42 28.69 -36.13
CA PRO A 1071 -1.93 29.89 -36.81
C PRO A 1071 -2.94 29.51 -37.92
N PRO A 1072 -4.09 30.20 -38.03
CA PRO A 1072 -5.02 29.99 -39.13
C PRO A 1072 -4.40 30.40 -40.47
N LEU A 1073 -4.81 29.73 -41.54
CA LEU A 1073 -4.41 30.04 -42.91
C LEU A 1073 -5.20 31.25 -43.44
N PRO A 1074 -4.68 31.98 -44.44
CA PRO A 1074 -5.32 33.20 -44.96
C PRO A 1074 -6.72 33.01 -45.56
N TRP A 1075 -7.13 31.76 -45.82
CA TRP A 1075 -8.43 31.40 -46.38
C TRP A 1075 -9.39 30.79 -45.35
N ASP A 1076 -8.96 30.66 -44.08
CA ASP A 1076 -9.83 30.17 -43.02
C ASP A 1076 -10.85 31.24 -42.63
N VAL A 1077 -12.13 30.88 -42.66
CA VAL A 1077 -13.26 31.76 -42.35
C VAL A 1077 -13.45 31.82 -40.83
N VAL A 1078 -13.24 30.69 -40.14
CA VAL A 1078 -13.30 30.59 -38.67
C VAL A 1078 -12.12 29.77 -38.14
N SER A 1079 -11.77 29.98 -36.87
CA SER A 1079 -10.90 29.09 -36.09
C SER A 1079 -11.70 28.47 -34.95
N TYR A 1080 -11.60 27.16 -34.77
CA TYR A 1080 -12.26 26.42 -33.71
C TYR A 1080 -11.24 25.63 -32.89
N ASP A 1081 -11.32 25.77 -31.57
CA ASP A 1081 -10.55 24.99 -30.61
C ASP A 1081 -11.47 23.97 -29.91
N PRO A 1082 -11.36 22.67 -30.25
CA PRO A 1082 -12.16 21.62 -29.63
C PRO A 1082 -11.95 21.46 -28.11
N ALA A 1083 -10.78 21.84 -27.59
CA ALA A 1083 -10.47 21.69 -26.17
C ALA A 1083 -11.24 22.71 -25.32
N THR A 1084 -11.45 23.92 -25.84
CA THR A 1084 -12.17 25.00 -25.14
C THR A 1084 -13.60 25.20 -25.65
N GLY A 1085 -13.94 24.63 -26.81
CA GLY A 1085 -15.18 24.92 -27.53
C GLY A 1085 -15.22 26.33 -28.14
N SER A 1086 -14.09 27.04 -28.18
CA SER A 1086 -14.02 28.42 -28.64
C SER A 1086 -14.01 28.50 -30.16
N LEU A 1087 -14.96 29.26 -30.73
CA LEU A 1087 -15.09 29.55 -32.14
C LEU A 1087 -14.80 31.04 -32.39
N THR A 1088 -13.80 31.35 -33.21
CA THR A 1088 -13.41 32.71 -33.58
C THR A 1088 -13.67 32.96 -35.06
N ALA A 1089 -14.44 33.98 -35.40
CA ALA A 1089 -14.62 34.43 -36.77
C ALA A 1089 -13.40 35.22 -37.27
N LEU A 1090 -12.83 34.81 -38.41
CA LEU A 1090 -11.59 35.38 -38.95
C LEU A 1090 -11.87 36.26 -40.17
N HIS A 1091 -12.51 35.69 -41.18
CA HIS A 1091 -12.70 36.33 -42.48
C HIS A 1091 -14.15 36.16 -42.97
N PRO A 1092 -14.73 37.13 -43.71
CA PRO A 1092 -16.05 36.99 -44.31
C PRO A 1092 -16.16 35.76 -45.22
N GLY A 1093 -17.21 34.96 -45.06
CA GLY A 1093 -17.38 33.72 -45.81
C GLY A 1093 -18.29 32.72 -45.13
N VAL A 1094 -18.31 31.48 -45.64
CA VAL A 1094 -19.04 30.36 -45.03
C VAL A 1094 -18.04 29.27 -44.68
N ALA A 1095 -17.90 28.98 -43.39
CA ALA A 1095 -17.21 27.81 -42.90
C ALA A 1095 -18.20 26.64 -42.76
N ARG A 1096 -17.73 25.41 -42.97
CA ARG A 1096 -18.48 24.19 -42.64
C ARG A 1096 -17.64 23.36 -41.70
N ILE A 1097 -18.01 23.34 -40.44
CA ILE A 1097 -17.29 22.60 -39.39
C ILE A 1097 -17.89 21.19 -39.35
N SER A 1098 -17.06 20.15 -39.43
CA SER A 1098 -17.48 18.76 -39.30
C SER A 1098 -16.93 18.14 -38.02
N VAL A 1099 -17.73 17.32 -37.36
CA VAL A 1099 -17.32 16.47 -36.25
C VAL A 1099 -17.74 15.03 -36.54
N THR A 1100 -16.82 14.09 -36.35
CA THR A 1100 -17.08 12.65 -36.47
C THR A 1100 -16.75 11.97 -35.14
N VAL A 1101 -17.71 11.24 -34.58
CA VAL A 1101 -17.52 10.43 -33.37
C VAL A 1101 -17.90 9.00 -33.72
N ASN A 1102 -16.96 8.07 -33.52
CA ASN A 1102 -17.13 6.64 -33.80
C ASN A 1102 -17.84 6.36 -35.16
N GLY A 1103 -17.38 7.04 -36.21
CA GLY A 1103 -17.91 6.89 -37.58
C GLY A 1103 -19.21 7.65 -37.90
N VAL A 1104 -19.85 8.29 -36.93
CA VAL A 1104 -21.04 9.13 -37.14
C VAL A 1104 -20.62 10.59 -37.28
N SER A 1105 -20.94 11.21 -38.43
CA SER A 1105 -20.56 12.59 -38.73
C SER A 1105 -21.72 13.59 -38.70
N ARG A 1106 -21.41 14.83 -38.31
CA ARG A 1106 -22.29 16.00 -38.44
C ARG A 1106 -21.52 17.19 -39.01
N VAL A 1107 -22.21 18.00 -39.80
CA VAL A 1107 -21.66 19.23 -40.40
C VAL A 1107 -22.49 20.42 -39.95
N PHE A 1108 -21.83 21.44 -39.42
CA PHE A 1108 -22.43 22.67 -38.92
C PHE A 1108 -21.92 23.88 -39.72
N PRO A 1109 -22.77 24.57 -40.50
CA PRO A 1109 -22.38 25.75 -41.25
C PRO A 1109 -22.32 27.00 -40.38
N VAL A 1110 -21.26 27.80 -40.52
CA VAL A 1110 -21.09 29.11 -39.87
C VAL A 1110 -20.86 30.17 -40.93
N THR A 1111 -21.69 31.21 -40.92
CA THR A 1111 -21.55 32.36 -41.83
C THR A 1111 -20.88 33.53 -41.12
N VAL A 1112 -19.77 34.03 -41.66
CA VAL A 1112 -19.12 35.25 -41.17
C VAL A 1112 -19.53 36.43 -42.04
N GLY A 1113 -20.11 37.45 -41.42
CA GLY A 1113 -20.56 38.69 -42.06
C GLY A 1113 -19.43 39.43 -42.79
N ARG A 1114 -19.81 40.31 -43.72
CA ARG A 1114 -18.87 41.20 -44.43
C ARG A 1114 -18.49 42.40 -43.61
#